data_AF-A0A7C2BSU6-F1
#
_entry.id   AF-A0A7C2BSU6-F1
#
_cell.length_a   1.000
_cell.length_b   1.000
_cell.length_c   1.000
_cell.angle_alpha   90.00
_cell.angle_beta   90.00
_cell.angle_gamma   90.00
#
_symmetry.space_group_name_H-M   'P 1'
#
loop_
_entity.id
_entity.type
_entity.pdbx_description
1 polymer ?
#
loop_
_entity_poly.entity_id
_entity_poly.type
_entity_poly.pdbx_seq_one_letter_code
_entity_poly.pdbx_strand_id
1 'polypeptide(L)'
;MVWGNANIQAVIDKVSICRYSLIMSRKHLLLIVVIAGIAFFGVLQFRKPAAGDVRPEVLNVSRSQATIAWLSETVYKGRVFYRPAGSNVDPLEAMDSFGPSDRHEVIITGLNPSARYTYWIGKSKSRFQFQTQPASAGPFSFLMVAGSLGDQIVSLVSSEVPEFIISFSDVTQQTDGFSEVRPYIPIYGGDGVDSPFLRAIGRESSAGLWKLDWGGLRLIFADGSEKITMMFDAPAAHTLGVVSSTVEIDKEAIKQSKLHLSLAAHNKRVSARQVAFVAVVGESKEAVEIDSIQYFGIGTDIAVRVDVDVESARAVFLDDGREVVLKSPPLKEKRTCAECRRLADKGAYEDSIKAYKDFIENHQGHFQISDAYFAIASIYDEKLFNFSEALRWYKRLLDEYPTGTRVPLAKQRIKYLSTYSDHNYEPLAEFDRIRKIEFARKKHIAEERNKLLVQVESTIKKYPDSKLAPAMQYWLANQYRQSDADKAVQAYRRLRDAYPDSPLAQEVLIEIGQTYYDASRFDQAIEVYTKAITELPAHRETIEAQITRSMRNIRRSKIAWICWGILAVIAGVTILIKPIGIDKSRISWAIIAFVVLEVILLFGAWLIREQFISTREMLLITTYFSAAAGIASLVSITFGAKIFAKAGSVLPAVIGSITGMVFLAAAIYLAIYYVSEHYLIVIGM
;
A
#
# COMPACT_ATOMS: atom_id res chain seq x y z
N MET A 1 -11.56 16.21 -2.78
CA MET A 1 -11.94 15.02 -3.57
C MET A 1 -11.40 15.07 -5.01
N VAL A 2 -10.09 15.25 -5.16
CA VAL A 2 -9.29 14.49 -6.13
C VAL A 2 -8.57 13.46 -5.23
N TRP A 3 -8.01 12.36 -5.71
CA TRP A 3 -7.39 11.27 -4.90
C TRP A 3 -8.29 10.06 -4.56
N GLY A 4 -9.20 9.67 -5.47
CA GLY A 4 -9.90 8.37 -5.39
C GLY A 4 -9.41 7.32 -6.38
N ASN A 5 -8.81 7.71 -7.52
CA ASN A 5 -8.53 6.78 -8.62
C ASN A 5 -7.04 6.44 -8.83
N ALA A 6 -6.10 7.21 -8.28
CA ALA A 6 -4.67 6.94 -8.45
C ALA A 6 -4.19 5.69 -7.66
N ASN A 7 -4.88 5.34 -6.56
CA ASN A 7 -4.54 4.18 -5.73
C ASN A 7 -5.00 2.85 -6.31
N ILE A 8 -6.04 2.83 -7.17
CA ILE A 8 -6.52 1.59 -7.78
C ILE A 8 -5.64 1.22 -8.97
N GLN A 9 -5.21 2.19 -9.78
CA GLN A 9 -4.31 1.93 -10.91
C GLN A 9 -2.90 1.54 -10.45
N ALA A 10 -2.36 2.16 -9.39
CA ALA A 10 -1.06 1.78 -8.83
C ALA A 10 -1.08 0.40 -8.13
N VAL A 11 -2.24 -0.02 -7.60
CA VAL A 11 -2.44 -1.39 -7.07
C VAL A 11 -2.59 -2.39 -8.22
N ILE A 12 -3.29 -2.05 -9.30
CA ILE A 12 -3.40 -2.88 -10.50
C ILE A 12 -2.06 -3.03 -11.22
N ASP A 13 -1.24 -1.99 -11.30
CA ASP A 13 0.10 -2.03 -11.90
C ASP A 13 1.11 -2.77 -11.00
N LYS A 14 1.05 -2.62 -9.67
CA LYS A 14 1.86 -3.43 -8.73
C LYS A 14 1.46 -4.91 -8.74
N VAL A 15 0.17 -5.23 -8.82
CA VAL A 15 -0.32 -6.62 -8.95
C VAL A 15 0.05 -7.21 -10.32
N SER A 16 0.08 -6.40 -11.38
CA SER A 16 0.50 -6.82 -12.73
C SER A 16 2.01 -7.03 -12.84
N ILE A 17 2.83 -6.21 -12.19
CA ILE A 17 4.30 -6.36 -12.12
C ILE A 17 4.70 -7.54 -11.22
N CYS A 18 3.99 -7.79 -10.12
CA CYS A 18 4.16 -9.00 -9.31
C CYS A 18 3.75 -10.27 -10.07
N ARG A 19 2.68 -10.22 -10.88
CA ARG A 19 2.30 -11.31 -11.79
C ARG A 19 3.35 -11.55 -12.87
N TYR A 20 3.91 -10.51 -13.49
CA TYR A 20 4.96 -10.65 -14.51
C TYR A 20 6.26 -11.26 -13.97
N SER A 21 6.66 -10.90 -12.75
CA SER A 21 7.83 -11.47 -12.07
C SER A 21 7.64 -12.95 -11.71
N LEU A 22 6.44 -13.37 -11.28
CA LEU A 22 6.10 -14.79 -11.05
C LEU A 22 5.94 -15.60 -12.35
N ILE A 23 5.49 -14.98 -13.44
CA ILE A 23 5.33 -15.63 -14.75
C ILE A 23 6.69 -15.91 -15.41
N MET A 24 7.68 -15.03 -15.21
CA MET A 24 9.02 -15.21 -15.78
C MET A 24 9.79 -16.37 -15.11
N SER A 25 9.61 -16.61 -13.79
CA SER A 25 10.28 -17.73 -13.12
C SER A 25 9.71 -19.11 -13.46
N ARG A 26 8.43 -19.19 -13.87
CA ARG A 26 7.77 -20.47 -14.21
C ARG A 26 7.95 -20.92 -15.66
N LYS A 27 8.20 -20.00 -16.60
CA LYS A 27 8.57 -20.35 -17.99
C LYS A 27 9.97 -20.96 -18.08
N HIS A 28 10.88 -20.53 -17.20
CA HIS A 28 12.18 -21.17 -17.07
C HIS A 28 12.07 -22.56 -16.44
N LEU A 29 11.09 -22.83 -15.57
CA LEU A 29 10.93 -24.14 -14.93
C LEU A 29 10.66 -25.28 -15.94
N LEU A 30 9.88 -25.02 -17.00
CA LEU A 30 9.55 -26.04 -18.01
C LEU A 30 10.73 -26.33 -18.96
N LEU A 31 11.49 -25.30 -19.33
CA LEU A 31 12.72 -25.44 -20.12
C LEU A 31 13.86 -26.03 -19.28
N ILE A 32 13.92 -25.70 -17.98
CA ILE A 32 14.84 -26.27 -17.00
C ILE A 32 14.52 -27.74 -16.74
N VAL A 33 13.26 -28.19 -16.69
CA VAL A 33 12.94 -29.62 -16.52
C VAL A 33 13.36 -30.45 -17.74
N VAL A 34 13.25 -29.89 -18.96
CA VAL A 34 13.68 -30.57 -20.20
C VAL A 34 15.21 -30.55 -20.38
N ILE A 35 15.89 -29.46 -19.97
CA ILE A 35 17.35 -29.35 -20.05
C ILE A 35 18.06 -30.03 -18.84
N ALA A 36 17.46 -30.00 -17.65
CA ALA A 36 17.99 -30.66 -16.44
C ALA A 36 17.87 -32.18 -16.48
N GLY A 37 16.96 -32.73 -17.29
CA GLY A 37 16.91 -34.17 -17.57
C GLY A 37 18.09 -34.69 -18.39
N ILE A 38 18.80 -33.82 -19.14
CA ILE A 38 19.85 -34.23 -20.08
C ILE A 38 21.26 -33.77 -19.63
N ALA A 39 21.38 -32.77 -18.76
CA ALA A 39 22.67 -32.16 -18.40
C ALA A 39 23.12 -32.27 -16.93
N PHE A 40 22.32 -32.78 -15.98
CA PHE A 40 22.59 -32.62 -14.55
C PHE A 40 22.92 -33.92 -13.78
N PHE A 41 23.65 -34.87 -14.39
CA PHE A 41 24.31 -35.97 -13.66
C PHE A 41 25.85 -35.90 -13.70
N GLY A 42 26.43 -34.84 -14.28
CA GLY A 42 27.87 -34.80 -14.58
C GLY A 42 28.71 -33.77 -13.83
N VAL A 43 28.20 -32.56 -13.57
CA VAL A 43 29.08 -31.46 -13.11
C VAL A 43 28.29 -30.47 -12.27
N LEU A 44 28.46 -30.51 -10.94
CA LEU A 44 28.40 -29.39 -9.99
C LEU A 44 28.27 -29.92 -8.54
N GLN A 45 29.24 -30.73 -8.11
CA GLN A 45 29.72 -30.62 -6.72
C GLN A 45 30.65 -29.39 -6.70
N PHE A 46 30.50 -28.54 -5.69
CA PHE A 46 31.12 -27.21 -5.50
C PHE A 46 30.41 -26.01 -6.18
N ARG A 47 29.21 -25.69 -5.70
CA ARG A 47 28.75 -24.29 -5.65
C ARG A 47 28.72 -23.84 -4.18
N LYS A 48 29.68 -23.00 -3.80
CA LYS A 48 29.62 -22.25 -2.54
C LYS A 48 28.32 -21.42 -2.51
N PRO A 49 27.62 -21.31 -1.36
CA PRO A 49 26.44 -20.48 -1.26
C PRO A 49 26.78 -19.02 -1.56
N ALA A 50 25.90 -18.35 -2.29
CA ALA A 50 26.03 -16.94 -2.62
C ALA A 50 25.99 -16.10 -1.34
N ALA A 51 26.84 -15.07 -1.30
CA ALA A 51 27.05 -14.08 -0.24
C ALA A 51 25.85 -13.88 0.73
N GLY A 52 26.12 -14.09 2.02
CA GLY A 52 25.16 -14.30 3.09
C GLY A 52 24.11 -13.21 3.33
N ASP A 53 22.96 -13.66 3.83
CA ASP A 53 21.84 -12.84 4.28
C ASP A 53 22.26 -12.08 5.55
N VAL A 54 22.71 -10.84 5.39
CA VAL A 54 23.13 -10.00 6.52
C VAL A 54 21.89 -9.61 7.32
N ARG A 55 21.83 -10.02 8.60
CA ARG A 55 20.77 -9.66 9.55
C ARG A 55 21.22 -8.50 10.43
N PRO A 56 20.72 -7.27 10.21
CA PRO A 56 21.05 -6.12 11.05
C PRO A 56 20.23 -6.05 12.33
N GLU A 57 20.71 -5.24 13.25
CA GLU A 57 20.00 -4.79 14.44
C GLU A 57 19.81 -3.27 14.38
N VAL A 58 18.62 -2.78 14.74
CA VAL A 58 18.37 -1.37 15.03
C VAL A 58 18.71 -1.13 16.50
N LEU A 59 19.86 -0.50 16.77
CA LEU A 59 20.33 -0.30 18.15
C LEU A 59 19.57 0.81 18.86
N ASN A 60 19.37 1.94 18.17
CA ASN A 60 18.71 3.10 18.75
C ASN A 60 18.09 3.96 17.65
N VAL A 61 17.02 4.67 17.99
CA VAL A 61 16.35 5.61 17.09
C VAL A 61 16.00 6.87 17.85
N SER A 62 16.25 8.03 17.24
CA SER A 62 15.86 9.35 17.72
C SER A 62 14.89 10.03 16.75
N ARG A 63 14.57 11.31 16.98
CA ARG A 63 13.73 12.10 16.07
C ARG A 63 14.36 12.38 14.72
N SER A 64 15.69 12.28 14.62
CA SER A 64 16.44 12.64 13.41
C SER A 64 17.57 11.69 13.06
N GLN A 65 17.76 10.62 13.84
CA GLN A 65 18.85 9.68 13.65
C GLN A 65 18.41 8.24 13.94
N ALA A 66 19.09 7.27 13.35
CA ALA A 66 18.95 5.85 13.67
C ALA A 66 20.32 5.17 13.57
N THR A 67 20.61 4.25 14.50
CA THR A 67 21.85 3.48 14.52
C THR A 67 21.56 2.05 14.12
N ILE A 68 22.19 1.60 13.02
CA ILE A 68 22.06 0.26 12.46
C ILE A 68 23.39 -0.47 12.65
N ALA A 69 23.37 -1.68 13.19
CA ALA A 69 24.57 -2.47 13.42
C ALA A 69 24.45 -3.91 12.90
N TRP A 70 25.57 -4.50 12.50
CA TRP A 70 25.64 -5.92 12.12
C TRP A 70 27.08 -6.44 12.18
N LEU A 71 27.22 -7.77 12.28
CA LEU A 71 28.49 -8.47 12.11
C LEU A 71 28.60 -9.04 10.69
N SER A 72 29.81 -9.16 10.19
CA SER A 72 30.06 -9.76 8.87
C SER A 72 31.30 -10.64 8.85
N GLU A 73 31.28 -11.67 8.00
CA GLU A 73 32.41 -12.62 7.87
C GLU A 73 33.69 -12.01 7.27
N THR A 74 33.59 -10.87 6.59
CA THR A 74 34.72 -10.24 5.89
C THR A 74 34.85 -8.77 6.30
N VAL A 75 36.08 -8.26 6.29
CA VAL A 75 36.36 -6.86 6.61
C VAL A 75 36.01 -5.98 5.42
N TYR A 76 35.08 -5.05 5.59
CA TYR A 76 34.74 -4.03 4.57
C TYR A 76 34.20 -2.77 5.22
N LYS A 77 33.97 -1.72 4.43
CA LYS A 77 33.30 -0.51 4.92
C LYS A 77 31.79 -0.67 4.84
N GLY A 78 31.11 -0.72 5.99
CA GLY A 78 29.66 -0.86 6.08
C GLY A 78 28.92 0.26 5.37
N ARG A 79 27.85 -0.09 4.67
CA ARG A 79 26.99 0.85 3.93
C ARG A 79 25.53 0.51 4.11
N VAL A 80 24.75 1.48 4.56
CA VAL A 80 23.30 1.40 4.68
C VAL A 80 22.67 2.35 3.68
N PHE A 81 21.83 1.81 2.81
CA PHE A 81 20.97 2.59 1.94
C PHE A 81 19.60 2.71 2.57
N TYR A 82 18.99 3.88 2.51
CA TYR A 82 17.69 4.13 3.14
C TYR A 82 16.86 5.15 2.36
N ARG A 83 15.53 5.09 2.52
CA ARG A 83 14.58 6.06 1.98
C ARG A 83 13.28 6.05 2.79
N PRO A 84 12.46 7.12 2.74
CA PRO A 84 11.13 7.09 3.33
C PRO A 84 10.31 5.90 2.79
N ALA A 85 9.64 5.18 3.68
CA ALA A 85 8.90 3.97 3.32
C ALA A 85 7.77 4.30 2.34
N GLY A 86 7.64 3.49 1.28
CA GLY A 86 6.65 3.71 0.21
C GLY A 86 6.98 4.85 -0.76
N SER A 87 8.12 5.53 -0.60
CA SER A 87 8.57 6.58 -1.51
C SER A 87 9.28 6.01 -2.75
N ASN A 88 9.15 6.72 -3.88
CA ASN A 88 9.90 6.48 -5.13
C ASN A 88 11.16 7.35 -5.24
N VAL A 89 11.52 8.09 -4.18
CA VAL A 89 12.75 8.88 -4.13
C VAL A 89 13.97 7.96 -4.16
N ASP A 90 15.04 8.42 -4.80
CA ASP A 90 16.32 7.73 -4.83
C ASP A 90 16.84 7.48 -3.41
N PRO A 91 17.42 6.30 -3.13
CA PRO A 91 17.92 6.01 -1.81
C PRO A 91 19.10 6.89 -1.43
N LEU A 92 19.06 7.37 -0.20
CA LEU A 92 20.19 8.01 0.45
C LEU A 92 21.14 6.93 0.99
N GLU A 93 22.40 7.31 1.22
CA GLU A 93 23.44 6.43 1.72
C GLU A 93 23.99 6.98 3.05
N ALA A 94 24.19 6.07 4.00
CA ALA A 94 24.98 6.28 5.21
C ALA A 94 26.09 5.23 5.26
N MET A 95 27.28 5.63 5.70
CA MET A 95 28.44 4.75 5.78
C MET A 95 28.87 4.59 7.23
N ASP A 96 29.62 3.51 7.49
CA ASP A 96 30.27 3.30 8.77
C ASP A 96 31.14 4.51 9.15
N SER A 97 31.01 4.91 10.42
CA SER A 97 31.82 5.96 11.03
C SER A 97 33.27 5.51 11.20
N PHE A 98 33.49 4.20 11.30
CA PHE A 98 34.78 3.54 11.41
C PHE A 98 35.30 3.09 10.03
N GLY A 99 36.60 2.79 9.96
CA GLY A 99 37.23 2.23 8.75
C GLY A 99 36.71 0.84 8.39
N PRO A 100 37.32 0.14 7.42
CA PRO A 100 36.96 -1.24 7.11
C PRO A 100 37.00 -2.14 8.36
N SER A 101 35.91 -2.82 8.66
CA SER A 101 35.70 -3.60 9.87
C SER A 101 34.84 -4.84 9.56
N ASP A 102 34.90 -5.86 10.41
CA ASP A 102 33.96 -6.99 10.45
C ASP A 102 32.76 -6.72 11.39
N ARG A 103 32.83 -5.62 12.14
CA ARG A 103 31.80 -5.09 13.05
C ARG A 103 31.35 -3.73 12.53
N HIS A 104 30.10 -3.62 12.12
CA HIS A 104 29.60 -2.43 11.45
C HIS A 104 28.61 -1.68 12.34
N GLU A 105 28.80 -0.37 12.47
CA GLU A 105 27.89 0.53 13.19
C GLU A 105 27.66 1.80 12.36
N VAL A 106 26.49 1.92 11.75
CA VAL A 106 26.15 3.01 10.83
C VAL A 106 25.08 3.92 11.45
N ILE A 107 25.42 5.20 11.58
CA ILE A 107 24.50 6.24 12.08
C ILE A 107 23.89 6.97 10.88
N ILE A 108 22.59 6.81 10.72
CA ILE A 108 21.80 7.56 9.75
C ILE A 108 21.39 8.89 10.42
N THR A 109 21.52 10.01 9.70
CA THR A 109 21.19 11.34 10.21
C THR A 109 20.26 12.11 9.26
N GLY A 110 19.65 13.20 9.72
CA GLY A 110 18.76 14.03 8.90
C GLY A 110 17.38 13.39 8.65
N LEU A 111 16.96 12.48 9.51
CA LEU A 111 15.65 11.85 9.43
C LEU A 111 14.54 12.80 9.93
N ASN A 112 13.32 12.59 9.44
CA ASN A 112 12.14 13.30 9.91
C ASN A 112 11.52 12.56 11.11
N PRO A 113 11.00 13.26 12.14
CA PRO A 113 10.30 12.61 13.26
C PRO A 113 9.00 11.96 12.80
N SER A 114 8.54 10.94 13.53
CA SER A 114 7.33 10.15 13.20
C SER A 114 7.29 9.59 11.77
N ALA A 115 8.45 9.37 11.13
CA ALA A 115 8.53 8.84 9.78
C ALA A 115 9.08 7.41 9.78
N ARG A 116 8.57 6.60 8.84
CA ARG A 116 9.05 5.25 8.59
C ARG A 116 10.05 5.25 7.44
N TYR A 117 11.13 4.52 7.60
CA TYR A 117 12.18 4.38 6.58
C TYR A 117 12.32 2.91 6.19
N THR A 118 12.55 2.65 4.90
CA THR A 118 13.00 1.35 4.40
C THR A 118 14.51 1.41 4.18
N TYR A 119 15.25 0.41 4.67
CA TYR A 119 16.70 0.35 4.56
C TYR A 119 17.23 -1.04 4.15
N TRP A 120 18.47 -1.07 3.66
CA TRP A 120 19.19 -2.30 3.33
C TRP A 120 20.71 -2.09 3.37
N ILE A 121 21.44 -3.19 3.53
CA ILE A 121 22.90 -3.18 3.66
C ILE A 121 23.55 -3.52 2.32
N GLY A 122 24.42 -2.64 1.83
CA GLY A 122 25.22 -2.86 0.62
C GLY A 122 24.38 -3.32 -0.57
N LYS A 123 24.69 -4.51 -1.11
CA LYS A 123 23.99 -5.13 -2.24
C LYS A 123 22.93 -6.17 -1.82
N SER A 124 22.61 -6.26 -0.53
CA SER A 124 21.62 -7.21 -0.03
C SER A 124 20.25 -6.98 -0.69
N LYS A 125 19.54 -8.08 -0.96
CA LYS A 125 18.15 -8.05 -1.45
C LYS A 125 17.14 -7.87 -0.31
N SER A 126 17.54 -8.15 0.93
CA SER A 126 16.70 -8.00 2.11
C SER A 126 16.38 -6.53 2.35
N ARG A 127 15.15 -6.24 2.77
CA ARG A 127 14.63 -4.88 2.98
C ARG A 127 14.00 -4.85 4.36
N PHE A 128 14.48 -3.94 5.19
CA PHE A 128 14.05 -3.77 6.57
C PHE A 128 13.39 -2.40 6.74
N GLN A 129 12.66 -2.20 7.82
CA GLN A 129 12.00 -0.91 8.11
C GLN A 129 12.12 -0.55 9.58
N PHE A 130 12.36 0.72 9.87
CA PHE A 130 12.28 1.27 11.23
C PHE A 130 11.47 2.56 11.25
N GLN A 131 11.02 2.99 12.43
CA GLN A 131 10.26 4.21 12.64
C GLN A 131 11.03 5.15 13.58
N THR A 132 11.16 6.42 13.20
CA THR A 132 11.77 7.46 14.04
C THR A 132 10.85 7.88 15.17
N GLN A 133 11.44 8.30 16.30
CA GLN A 133 10.68 8.79 17.45
C GLN A 133 9.67 9.90 17.08
N PRO A 134 8.54 9.99 17.78
CA PRO A 134 7.60 11.07 17.58
C PRO A 134 8.14 12.41 18.10
N ALA A 135 7.47 13.48 17.69
CA ALA A 135 7.63 14.77 18.34
C ALA A 135 7.25 14.68 19.84
N SER A 136 7.68 15.66 20.65
CA SER A 136 7.43 15.68 22.12
C SER A 136 5.96 15.53 22.53
N ALA A 137 5.02 15.78 21.61
CA ALA A 137 3.59 15.72 21.84
C ALA A 137 2.87 14.64 20.99
N GLY A 138 3.63 13.79 20.28
CA GLY A 138 3.05 12.74 19.44
C GLY A 138 2.79 11.47 20.27
N PRO A 139 1.64 10.80 20.08
CA PRO A 139 1.35 9.56 20.76
C PRO A 139 2.19 8.41 20.19
N PHE A 140 2.50 7.43 21.03
CA PHE A 140 3.18 6.20 20.62
C PHE A 140 2.87 5.06 21.59
N SER A 141 3.22 3.84 21.19
CA SER A 141 3.09 2.64 22.02
C SER A 141 4.40 1.87 22.06
N PHE A 142 4.68 1.21 23.18
CA PHE A 142 5.82 0.30 23.32
C PHE A 142 5.40 -0.97 24.06
N LEU A 143 6.17 -2.05 23.90
CA LEU A 143 5.93 -3.30 24.62
C LEU A 143 6.90 -3.43 25.80
N MET A 144 6.36 -3.87 26.93
CA MET A 144 7.12 -4.42 28.04
C MET A 144 6.92 -5.93 28.02
N VAL A 145 8.02 -6.68 28.00
CA VAL A 145 8.03 -8.14 27.87
C VAL A 145 8.85 -8.74 29.01
N ALA A 146 8.26 -9.71 29.70
CA ALA A 146 8.95 -10.51 30.70
C ALA A 146 8.76 -12.00 30.39
N GLY A 147 9.82 -12.79 30.51
CA GLY A 147 9.81 -14.24 30.23
C GLY A 147 10.12 -14.62 28.78
N SER A 148 9.84 -15.86 28.41
CA SER A 148 10.19 -16.42 27.09
C SER A 148 8.96 -16.44 26.19
N LEU A 149 8.75 -15.36 25.44
CA LEU A 149 7.64 -15.29 24.47
C LEU A 149 7.93 -16.01 23.14
N GLY A 150 9.17 -16.46 22.91
CA GLY A 150 9.58 -17.27 21.75
C GLY A 150 9.01 -16.75 20.42
N ASP A 151 8.40 -17.65 19.64
CA ASP A 151 7.79 -17.34 18.33
C ASP A 151 6.61 -16.36 18.39
N GLN A 152 6.01 -16.14 19.57
CA GLN A 152 4.87 -15.22 19.72
C GLN A 152 5.27 -13.76 19.52
N ILE A 153 6.55 -13.41 19.72
CA ILE A 153 7.00 -12.03 19.64
C ILE A 153 6.80 -11.43 18.24
N VAL A 154 6.98 -12.24 17.19
CA VAL A 154 6.76 -11.81 15.80
C VAL A 154 5.29 -11.48 15.57
N SER A 155 4.38 -12.30 16.11
CA SER A 155 2.94 -12.07 16.04
C SER A 155 2.54 -10.82 16.82
N LEU A 156 3.06 -10.64 18.05
CA LEU A 156 2.77 -9.49 18.91
C LEU A 156 3.26 -8.18 18.30
N VAL A 157 4.48 -8.15 17.78
CA VAL A 157 5.03 -6.98 17.09
C VAL A 157 4.20 -6.64 15.84
N SER A 158 3.74 -7.66 15.12
CA SER A 158 2.91 -7.47 13.93
C SER A 158 1.51 -6.95 14.25
N SER A 159 0.92 -7.34 15.39
CA SER A 159 -0.42 -6.91 15.81
C SER A 159 -0.40 -5.55 16.49
N GLU A 160 0.53 -5.32 17.43
CA GLU A 160 0.57 -4.14 18.28
C GLU A 160 1.37 -2.98 17.68
N VAL A 161 2.28 -3.27 16.76
CA VAL A 161 3.12 -2.29 16.06
C VAL A 161 3.85 -1.33 17.03
N PRO A 162 4.60 -1.85 18.03
CA PRO A 162 5.28 -1.00 18.99
C PRO A 162 6.45 -0.24 18.36
N GLU A 163 6.81 0.90 18.95
CA GLU A 163 7.97 1.67 18.51
C GLU A 163 9.29 1.15 19.10
N PHE A 164 9.25 0.52 20.28
CA PHE A 164 10.36 -0.18 20.90
C PHE A 164 9.87 -1.28 21.86
N ILE A 165 10.78 -2.15 22.28
CA ILE A 165 10.53 -3.20 23.27
C ILE A 165 11.43 -2.98 24.48
N ILE A 166 10.85 -3.09 25.68
CA ILE A 166 11.58 -3.26 26.94
C ILE A 166 11.53 -4.74 27.30
N SER A 167 12.68 -5.39 27.36
CA SER A 167 12.83 -6.79 27.76
C SER A 167 13.31 -6.87 29.21
N PHE A 168 12.62 -7.67 30.01
CA PHE A 168 12.99 -8.01 31.40
C PHE A 168 13.49 -9.45 31.53
N SER A 169 13.67 -10.16 30.42
CA SER A 169 14.10 -11.56 30.41
C SER A 169 15.61 -11.65 30.58
N ASP A 170 16.07 -12.59 31.42
CA ASP A 170 17.50 -12.85 31.58
C ASP A 170 18.11 -13.29 30.23
N VAL A 171 19.11 -12.53 29.79
CA VAL A 171 19.82 -12.69 28.51
C VAL A 171 20.73 -13.94 28.50
N THR A 172 20.60 -14.83 29.50
CA THR A 172 21.50 -15.97 29.71
C THR A 172 21.16 -17.21 28.88
N GLN A 173 20.06 -17.22 28.11
CA GLN A 173 19.69 -18.37 27.27
C GLN A 173 20.23 -18.26 25.84
N GLN A 174 20.79 -19.38 25.35
CA GLN A 174 21.46 -19.60 24.05
C GLN A 174 20.66 -19.23 22.78
N THR A 175 19.44 -18.69 22.90
CA THR A 175 18.57 -18.33 21.77
C THR A 175 18.09 -16.89 21.92
N ASP A 176 18.50 -16.02 21.00
CA ASP A 176 17.99 -14.65 20.90
C ASP A 176 16.53 -14.67 20.39
N GLY A 177 15.59 -14.65 21.34
CA GLY A 177 14.16 -14.67 21.06
C GLY A 177 13.66 -13.48 20.22
N PHE A 178 14.45 -12.43 20.09
CA PHE A 178 14.09 -11.25 19.31
C PHE A 178 14.77 -11.15 17.93
N SER A 179 15.52 -12.17 17.53
CA SER A 179 16.35 -12.15 16.31
C SER A 179 15.59 -11.76 15.03
N GLU A 180 14.30 -12.13 14.92
CA GLU A 180 13.46 -11.79 13.76
C GLU A 180 12.91 -10.35 13.79
N VAL A 181 12.87 -9.68 14.96
CA VAL A 181 12.30 -8.33 15.12
C VAL A 181 13.35 -7.22 15.29
N ARG A 182 14.58 -7.56 15.72
CA ARG A 182 15.71 -6.61 15.83
C ARG A 182 16.03 -5.81 14.56
N PRO A 183 15.82 -6.32 13.33
CA PRO A 183 15.98 -5.51 12.11
C PRO A 183 14.93 -4.39 11.97
N TYR A 184 13.91 -4.34 12.83
CA TYR A 184 12.79 -3.42 12.68
C TYR A 184 12.59 -2.50 13.88
N ILE A 185 12.86 -2.99 15.08
CA ILE A 185 12.49 -2.35 16.34
C ILE A 185 13.65 -2.42 17.34
N PRO A 186 14.02 -1.29 17.98
CA PRO A 186 15.04 -1.30 19.02
C PRO A 186 14.54 -1.97 20.30
N ILE A 187 15.46 -2.66 20.97
CA ILE A 187 15.19 -3.45 22.17
C ILE A 187 16.08 -2.94 23.29
N TYR A 188 15.47 -2.67 24.43
CA TYR A 188 16.14 -2.15 25.61
C TYR A 188 15.96 -3.12 26.78
N GLY A 189 16.99 -3.27 27.59
CA GLY A 189 16.97 -3.98 28.86
C GLY A 189 16.93 -3.02 30.06
N GLY A 190 17.11 -3.58 31.26
CA GLY A 190 17.16 -2.81 32.51
C GLY A 190 18.34 -1.84 32.62
N ASP A 191 19.41 -2.10 31.86
CA ASP A 191 20.69 -1.39 31.92
C ASP A 191 21.04 -0.65 30.63
N GLY A 192 20.29 -0.80 29.53
CA GLY A 192 20.59 -0.09 28.28
C GLY A 192 19.98 -0.74 27.04
N VAL A 193 20.67 -0.67 25.91
CA VAL A 193 20.27 -1.34 24.66
C VAL A 193 20.58 -2.83 24.79
N ASP A 194 19.57 -3.69 24.67
CA ASP A 194 19.79 -5.14 24.57
C ASP A 194 20.20 -5.46 23.13
N SER A 195 21.47 -5.84 22.93
CA SER A 195 22.00 -6.14 21.60
C SER A 195 23.06 -7.26 21.62
N PRO A 196 22.84 -8.36 20.86
CA PRO A 196 23.88 -9.34 20.58
C PRO A 196 25.13 -8.73 19.95
N PHE A 197 24.99 -7.74 19.05
CA PHE A 197 26.11 -6.99 18.48
C PHE A 197 26.96 -6.31 19.56
N LEU A 198 26.36 -5.56 20.49
CA LEU A 198 27.10 -4.85 21.54
C LEU A 198 27.83 -5.81 22.49
N ARG A 199 27.19 -6.95 22.82
CA ARG A 199 27.82 -8.04 23.59
C ARG A 199 29.02 -8.63 22.85
N ALA A 200 28.87 -8.91 21.55
CA ALA A 200 29.94 -9.47 20.74
C ALA A 200 31.19 -8.57 20.65
N ILE A 201 31.01 -7.25 20.78
CA ILE A 201 32.12 -6.29 20.77
C ILE A 201 32.60 -5.87 22.17
N GLY A 202 32.06 -6.46 23.23
CA GLY A 202 32.44 -6.17 24.62
C GLY A 202 32.03 -4.79 25.13
N ARG A 203 31.00 -4.17 24.53
CA ARG A 203 30.41 -2.89 24.96
C ARG A 203 29.12 -3.10 25.74
N GLU A 204 29.17 -3.92 26.79
CA GLU A 204 28.03 -4.07 27.70
C GLU A 204 27.78 -2.78 28.48
N SER A 205 26.50 -2.52 28.78
CA SER A 205 26.14 -1.40 29.66
C SER A 205 26.55 -1.74 31.10
N SER A 206 27.03 -0.74 31.83
CA SER A 206 27.36 -0.91 33.24
C SER A 206 26.06 -1.06 34.05
N ALA A 207 25.95 -2.11 34.87
CA ALA A 207 24.90 -2.25 35.87
C ALA A 207 24.78 -0.95 36.70
N GLY A 208 23.65 -0.27 36.61
CA GLY A 208 23.46 1.04 37.22
C GLY A 208 22.19 1.76 36.81
N LEU A 209 21.99 2.95 37.38
CA LEU A 209 20.84 3.82 37.13
C LEU A 209 20.83 4.30 35.67
N TRP A 210 19.85 3.84 34.88
CA TRP A 210 19.68 4.13 33.46
C TRP A 210 18.32 4.80 33.18
N LYS A 211 18.22 5.54 32.06
CA LYS A 211 16.97 6.15 31.60
C LYS A 211 16.82 6.07 30.09
N LEU A 212 15.60 5.84 29.63
CA LEU A 212 15.21 5.91 28.23
C LEU A 212 14.31 7.13 28.01
N ASP A 213 14.70 8.00 27.09
CA ASP A 213 13.88 9.11 26.62
C ASP A 213 13.32 8.79 25.21
N TRP A 214 12.00 8.74 25.09
CA TRP A 214 11.31 8.43 23.83
C TRP A 214 10.09 9.32 23.64
N GLY A 215 10.08 10.15 22.60
CA GLY A 215 8.96 11.07 22.35
C GLY A 215 8.77 12.04 23.50
N GLY A 216 7.67 11.89 24.25
CA GLY A 216 7.37 12.63 25.48
C GLY A 216 7.44 11.84 26.79
N LEU A 217 7.89 10.58 26.73
CA LEU A 217 8.16 9.71 27.87
C LEU A 217 9.61 9.80 28.31
N ARG A 218 9.81 9.79 29.63
CA ARG A 218 11.03 9.30 30.27
C ARG A 218 10.71 8.06 31.08
N LEU A 219 11.45 6.98 30.85
CA LEU A 219 11.39 5.75 31.62
C LEU A 219 12.71 5.58 32.40
N ILE A 220 12.65 5.55 33.73
CA ILE A 220 13.82 5.42 34.60
C ILE A 220 13.88 3.99 35.14
N PHE A 221 15.03 3.35 35.03
CA PHE A 221 15.28 2.01 35.55
C PHE A 221 16.03 2.12 36.87
N ALA A 222 15.35 1.79 37.96
CA ALA A 222 15.72 2.20 39.31
C ALA A 222 16.27 1.08 40.20
N ASP A 223 16.75 -0.03 39.64
CA ASP A 223 17.19 -1.22 40.39
C ASP A 223 18.16 -0.87 41.52
N GLY A 224 17.64 -0.86 42.76
CA GLY A 224 18.38 -0.65 44.00
C GLY A 224 19.02 0.74 44.22
N SER A 225 18.83 1.72 43.34
CA SER A 225 19.57 3.00 43.41
C SER A 225 18.83 4.08 44.21
N GLU A 226 19.39 4.47 45.37
CA GLU A 226 18.90 5.61 46.17
C GLU A 226 19.07 6.99 45.48
N LYS A 227 19.69 7.04 44.29
CA LYS A 227 20.01 8.27 43.56
C LYS A 227 19.03 8.60 42.43
N ILE A 228 17.84 7.99 42.42
CA ILE A 228 16.82 8.22 41.37
C ILE A 228 16.47 9.71 41.19
N THR A 229 16.60 10.51 42.25
CA THR A 229 16.31 11.95 42.24
C THR A 229 17.15 12.74 41.23
N MET A 230 18.38 12.30 40.94
CA MET A 230 19.27 12.93 39.96
C MET A 230 18.81 12.71 38.50
N MET A 231 17.88 11.77 38.26
CA MET A 231 17.38 11.46 36.92
C MET A 231 16.15 12.28 36.53
N PHE A 232 15.68 13.15 37.44
CA PHE A 232 14.58 14.08 37.19
C PHE A 232 15.01 15.41 36.54
N ASP A 233 16.32 15.65 36.39
CA ASP A 233 16.93 16.97 36.16
C ASP A 233 16.85 17.54 34.72
N ALA A 234 16.26 16.83 33.75
CA ALA A 234 16.18 17.27 32.33
C ALA A 234 14.88 16.76 31.67
N PRO A 235 14.37 17.35 30.56
CA PRO A 235 12.94 17.41 30.31
C PRO A 235 12.37 16.10 29.73
N ALA A 236 11.66 15.31 30.55
CA ALA A 236 10.56 14.52 30.02
C ALA A 236 9.48 15.49 29.53
N ALA A 237 8.96 15.34 28.30
CA ALA A 237 8.03 16.32 27.77
C ALA A 237 6.69 16.34 28.55
N HIS A 238 6.20 15.18 29.00
CA HIS A 238 4.95 15.12 29.78
C HIS A 238 4.70 13.84 30.61
N THR A 239 5.36 12.71 30.36
CA THR A 239 5.10 11.45 31.11
C THR A 239 6.39 10.89 31.68
N LEU A 240 6.40 10.62 32.99
CA LEU A 240 7.53 10.02 33.69
C LEU A 240 7.11 8.66 34.26
N GLY A 241 7.81 7.60 33.86
CA GLY A 241 7.61 6.25 34.35
C GLY A 241 8.86 5.72 35.05
N VAL A 242 8.68 4.82 36.00
CA VAL A 242 9.77 4.13 36.70
C VAL A 242 9.60 2.62 36.53
N VAL A 243 10.69 1.92 36.31
CA VAL A 243 10.78 0.45 36.36
C VAL A 243 11.58 0.07 37.60
N SER A 244 11.06 -0.88 38.38
CA SER A 244 11.72 -1.38 39.59
C SER A 244 11.45 -2.87 39.76
N SER A 245 12.42 -3.58 40.33
CA SER A 245 12.30 -4.97 40.78
C SER A 245 12.30 -5.12 42.31
N THR A 246 12.33 -4.00 43.05
CA THR A 246 12.61 -4.00 44.51
C THR A 246 11.43 -3.60 45.38
N VAL A 247 10.23 -3.44 44.80
CA VAL A 247 9.02 -3.02 45.50
C VAL A 247 7.97 -4.12 45.36
N GLU A 248 7.28 -4.45 46.45
CA GLU A 248 6.14 -5.37 46.44
C GLU A 248 4.83 -4.59 46.19
N ILE A 249 3.88 -5.17 45.45
CA ILE A 249 2.59 -4.50 45.14
C ILE A 249 1.62 -4.67 46.32
N ASP A 250 1.97 -4.09 47.45
CA ASP A 250 1.10 -3.94 48.62
C ASP A 250 1.00 -2.47 49.04
N LYS A 251 -0.20 -2.03 49.44
CA LYS A 251 -0.46 -0.62 49.76
C LYS A 251 0.41 -0.09 50.89
N GLU A 252 0.63 -0.88 51.92
CA GLU A 252 1.40 -0.46 53.09
C GLU A 252 2.90 -0.59 52.84
N ALA A 253 3.34 -1.65 52.14
CA ALA A 253 4.72 -1.80 51.70
C ALA A 253 5.18 -0.64 50.79
N ILE A 254 4.36 -0.26 49.81
CA ILE A 254 4.68 0.84 48.88
C ILE A 254 4.84 2.16 49.65
N LYS A 255 3.90 2.53 50.53
CA LYS A 255 3.95 3.78 51.30
C LYS A 255 5.22 3.90 52.14
N GLN A 256 5.74 2.79 52.64
CA GLN A 256 6.95 2.73 53.46
C GLN A 256 8.24 2.64 52.62
N SER A 257 8.13 2.34 51.33
CA SER A 257 9.29 2.22 50.46
C SER A 257 9.99 3.56 50.24
N LYS A 258 11.32 3.56 50.33
CA LYS A 258 12.15 4.74 50.03
C LYS A 258 11.92 5.29 48.62
N LEU A 259 11.65 4.39 47.66
CA LEU A 259 11.32 4.75 46.29
C LEU A 259 10.06 5.61 46.26
N HIS A 260 8.93 5.11 46.81
CA HIS A 260 7.67 5.85 46.81
C HIS A 260 7.79 7.20 47.49
N LEU A 261 8.44 7.28 48.67
CA LEU A 261 8.64 8.54 49.38
C LEU A 261 9.39 9.58 48.52
N SER A 262 10.37 9.13 47.73
CA SER A 262 11.11 9.99 46.81
C SER A 262 10.26 10.47 45.63
N LEU A 263 9.45 9.57 45.05
CA LEU A 263 8.56 9.88 43.93
C LEU A 263 7.41 10.81 44.36
N ALA A 264 6.79 10.54 45.51
CA ALA A 264 5.73 11.37 46.08
C ALA A 264 6.25 12.78 46.44
N ALA A 265 7.47 12.88 47.00
CA ALA A 265 8.11 14.17 47.25
C ALA A 265 8.40 14.94 45.94
N HIS A 266 8.79 14.25 44.87
CA HIS A 266 8.95 14.85 43.55
C HIS A 266 7.61 15.35 42.98
N ASN A 267 6.57 14.52 42.97
CA ASN A 267 5.24 14.87 42.44
C ASN A 267 4.60 16.06 43.18
N LYS A 268 4.88 16.22 44.48
CA LYS A 268 4.46 17.39 45.27
C LYS A 268 5.20 18.67 44.88
N ARG A 269 6.48 18.57 44.49
CA ARG A 269 7.29 19.72 44.08
C ARG A 269 7.04 20.12 42.62
N VAL A 270 6.75 19.16 41.74
CA VAL A 270 6.66 19.34 40.28
C VAL A 270 5.34 18.76 39.75
N SER A 271 4.25 19.52 39.90
CA SER A 271 2.90 19.09 39.49
C SER A 271 2.70 18.94 37.98
N ALA A 272 3.47 19.68 37.16
CA ALA A 272 3.36 19.62 35.71
C ALA A 272 3.99 18.36 35.07
N ARG A 273 4.81 17.61 35.81
CA ARG A 273 5.62 16.49 35.30
C ARG A 273 5.70 15.35 36.32
N GLN A 274 4.53 14.98 36.83
CA GLN A 274 4.43 13.94 37.83
C GLN A 274 4.87 12.59 37.25
N VAL A 275 5.52 11.79 38.10
CA VAL A 275 5.67 10.35 37.93
C VAL A 275 4.26 9.77 37.83
N ALA A 276 3.94 9.23 36.66
CA ALA A 276 2.64 8.66 36.36
C ALA A 276 2.53 7.23 36.89
N PHE A 277 3.59 6.42 36.69
CA PHE A 277 3.54 5.00 37.04
C PHE A 277 4.87 4.43 37.51
N VAL A 278 4.76 3.32 38.23
CA VAL A 278 5.86 2.39 38.55
C VAL A 278 5.48 1.01 38.04
N ALA A 279 6.24 0.51 37.06
CA ALA A 279 6.18 -0.85 36.57
C ALA A 279 7.06 -1.74 37.46
N VAL A 280 6.46 -2.76 38.08
CA VAL A 280 7.13 -3.62 39.05
C VAL A 280 7.37 -5.00 38.44
N VAL A 281 8.63 -5.32 38.16
CA VAL A 281 9.02 -6.57 37.49
C VAL A 281 9.05 -7.71 38.50
N GLY A 282 8.46 -8.87 38.15
CA GLY A 282 8.43 -10.08 38.98
C GLY A 282 7.22 -10.21 39.90
N GLU A 283 6.35 -9.21 39.95
CA GLU A 283 5.18 -9.17 40.83
C GLU A 283 3.88 -9.60 40.13
N SER A 284 2.84 -9.90 40.93
CA SER A 284 1.52 -10.31 40.44
C SER A 284 0.92 -9.23 39.51
N LYS A 285 -0.02 -9.61 38.65
CA LYS A 285 -0.70 -8.73 37.69
C LYS A 285 -1.51 -7.59 38.33
N GLU A 286 -1.47 -7.41 39.64
CA GLU A 286 -2.20 -6.41 40.38
C GLU A 286 -1.76 -4.98 40.04
N ALA A 287 -2.65 -4.04 40.30
CA ALA A 287 -2.42 -2.63 40.07
C ALA A 287 -3.05 -1.80 41.20
N VAL A 288 -2.28 -0.85 41.73
CA VAL A 288 -2.66 -0.04 42.90
C VAL A 288 -2.23 1.40 42.67
N GLU A 289 -3.15 2.35 42.90
CA GLU A 289 -2.84 3.79 42.87
C GLU A 289 -2.57 4.32 44.28
N ILE A 290 -1.46 5.02 44.47
CA ILE A 290 -1.07 5.69 45.73
C ILE A 290 -0.44 7.04 45.40
N ASP A 291 -0.90 8.11 46.03
CA ASP A 291 -0.42 9.49 45.82
C ASP A 291 -0.36 9.90 44.32
N SER A 292 -1.37 9.47 43.55
CA SER A 292 -1.48 9.70 42.10
C SER A 292 -0.37 9.06 41.27
N ILE A 293 0.29 8.03 41.81
CA ILE A 293 1.25 7.17 41.11
C ILE A 293 0.62 5.79 40.97
N GLN A 294 0.52 5.31 39.73
CA GLN A 294 -0.01 3.99 39.43
C GLN A 294 1.10 2.92 39.51
N TYR A 295 1.00 2.02 40.47
CA TYR A 295 1.83 0.82 40.53
C TYR A 295 1.13 -0.31 39.78
N PHE A 296 1.87 -1.07 38.98
CA PHE A 296 1.34 -2.28 38.33
C PHE A 296 2.45 -3.31 38.13
N GLY A 297 2.09 -4.59 38.27
CA GLY A 297 3.05 -5.69 38.20
C GLY A 297 3.17 -6.29 36.83
N ILE A 298 4.41 -6.70 36.53
CA ILE A 298 4.80 -7.41 35.32
C ILE A 298 5.37 -8.76 35.76
N GLY A 299 4.49 -9.76 35.84
CA GLY A 299 4.86 -11.13 36.16
C GLY A 299 5.60 -11.84 35.02
N THR A 300 5.71 -13.16 35.09
CA THR A 300 6.42 -14.00 34.12
C THR A 300 5.57 -14.33 32.89
N ASP A 301 6.19 -14.38 31.71
CA ASP A 301 5.58 -14.73 30.41
C ASP A 301 4.41 -13.83 30.02
N ILE A 302 4.57 -12.53 30.22
CA ILE A 302 3.55 -11.50 29.94
C ILE A 302 4.10 -10.48 28.95
N ALA A 303 3.22 -10.01 28.06
CA ALA A 303 3.42 -8.82 27.26
C ALA A 303 2.43 -7.73 27.66
N VAL A 304 2.94 -6.55 28.00
CA VAL A 304 2.13 -5.37 28.32
C VAL A 304 2.41 -4.30 27.27
N ARG A 305 1.37 -3.85 26.57
CA ARG A 305 1.46 -2.68 25.69
C ARG A 305 1.21 -1.42 26.49
N VAL A 306 2.12 -0.46 26.43
CA VAL A 306 1.96 0.83 27.07
C VAL A 306 1.72 1.88 26.00
N ASP A 307 0.53 2.47 26.00
CA ASP A 307 0.15 3.58 25.13
C ASP A 307 0.43 4.90 25.86
N VAL A 308 1.20 5.80 25.24
CA VAL A 308 1.59 7.08 25.82
C VAL A 308 1.14 8.23 24.92
N ASP A 309 0.44 9.19 25.52
CA ASP A 309 0.01 10.46 24.93
C ASP A 309 0.36 11.61 25.89
N VAL A 310 0.18 12.86 25.45
CA VAL A 310 0.47 14.08 26.21
C VAL A 310 -0.26 14.10 27.54
N GLU A 311 -1.55 13.76 27.51
CA GLU A 311 -2.44 13.88 28.67
C GLU A 311 -2.81 12.54 29.30
N SER A 312 -2.55 11.42 28.61
CA SER A 312 -2.91 10.10 29.10
C SER A 312 -1.84 9.05 28.85
N ALA A 313 -1.79 8.05 29.72
CA ALA A 313 -1.00 6.85 29.50
C ALA A 313 -1.79 5.65 30.05
N ARG A 314 -1.73 4.51 29.36
CA ARG A 314 -2.39 3.27 29.78
C ARG A 314 -1.53 2.06 29.49
N ALA A 315 -1.56 1.09 30.38
CA ALA A 315 -1.01 -0.24 30.18
C ALA A 315 -2.15 -1.18 29.79
N VAL A 316 -1.93 -2.00 28.76
CA VAL A 316 -2.86 -3.04 28.30
C VAL A 316 -2.14 -4.37 28.40
N PHE A 317 -2.65 -5.25 29.27
CA PHE A 317 -2.17 -6.62 29.42
C PHE A 317 -2.70 -7.44 28.24
N LEU A 318 -1.81 -7.91 27.37
CA LEU A 318 -2.21 -8.49 26.08
C LEU A 318 -2.77 -9.92 26.20
N ASP A 319 -2.54 -10.56 27.33
CA ASP A 319 -2.99 -11.91 27.64
C ASP A 319 -4.47 -11.97 28.05
N ASP A 320 -4.96 -10.97 28.79
CA ASP A 320 -6.34 -10.91 29.30
C ASP A 320 -7.13 -9.68 28.80
N GLY A 321 -6.48 -8.75 28.11
CA GLY A 321 -7.07 -7.52 27.58
C GLY A 321 -7.34 -6.45 28.63
N ARG A 322 -6.88 -6.64 29.87
CA ARG A 322 -7.13 -5.72 30.99
C ARG A 322 -6.34 -4.43 30.80
N GLU A 323 -7.02 -3.30 31.02
CA GLU A 323 -6.41 -1.97 30.95
C GLU A 323 -6.16 -1.40 32.35
N VAL A 324 -4.97 -0.85 32.56
CA VAL A 324 -4.59 -0.09 33.75
C VAL A 324 -4.28 1.34 33.34
N VAL A 325 -4.99 2.30 33.93
CA VAL A 325 -4.78 3.73 33.63
C VAL A 325 -3.55 4.22 34.39
N LEU A 326 -2.49 4.59 33.66
CA LEU A 326 -1.21 5.04 34.23
C LEU A 326 -1.19 6.55 34.45
N LYS A 327 -1.81 7.31 33.54
CA LYS A 327 -1.99 8.76 33.63
C LYS A 327 -3.37 9.08 33.08
N SER A 328 -4.20 9.72 33.89
CA SER A 328 -5.49 10.23 33.45
C SER A 328 -5.36 11.66 32.91
N PRO A 329 -6.11 12.04 31.86
CA PRO A 329 -6.27 13.44 31.50
C PRO A 329 -6.79 14.25 32.70
N PRO A 330 -6.52 15.57 32.76
CA PRO A 330 -7.03 16.44 33.84
C PRO A 330 -8.55 16.38 34.04
N LEU A 331 -9.28 15.91 33.01
CA LEU A 331 -10.72 15.66 33.02
C LEU A 331 -10.98 14.19 32.70
N LYS A 332 -11.65 13.48 33.62
CA LYS A 332 -11.85 12.01 33.63
C LYS A 332 -12.62 11.39 32.44
N GLU A 333 -13.12 12.18 31.47
CA GLU A 333 -13.91 11.67 30.34
C GLU A 333 -13.47 12.26 28.99
N LYS A 334 -13.38 11.38 27.99
CA LYS A 334 -13.20 11.72 26.57
C LYS A 334 -14.50 12.35 26.04
N ARG A 335 -14.70 13.65 26.22
CA ARG A 335 -15.94 14.33 25.76
C ARG A 335 -15.88 14.60 24.26
N THR A 336 -16.51 13.74 23.47
CA THR A 336 -16.76 13.97 22.05
C THR A 336 -18.15 14.58 21.85
N CYS A 337 -18.35 15.49 20.89
CA CYS A 337 -19.71 15.91 20.53
C CYS A 337 -20.39 14.87 19.62
N ALA A 338 -20.87 13.76 20.21
CA ALA A 338 -21.60 12.72 19.48
C ALA A 338 -22.89 13.24 18.84
N GLU A 339 -23.61 14.11 19.54
CA GLU A 339 -24.85 14.72 19.03
C GLU A 339 -24.60 15.60 17.80
N CYS A 340 -23.53 16.39 17.81
CA CYS A 340 -23.14 17.20 16.65
C CYS A 340 -22.97 16.35 15.38
N ARG A 341 -22.28 15.20 15.50
CA ARG A 341 -22.08 14.27 14.37
C ARG A 341 -23.39 13.66 13.92
N ARG A 342 -24.22 13.20 14.86
CA ARG A 342 -25.53 12.62 14.57
C ARG A 342 -26.43 13.58 13.79
N LEU A 343 -26.42 14.87 14.12
CA LEU A 343 -27.15 15.91 13.38
C LEU A 343 -26.62 16.07 11.95
N ALA A 344 -25.30 16.07 11.76
CA ALA A 344 -24.69 16.14 10.43
C ALA A 344 -25.04 14.91 9.57
N ASP A 345 -25.05 13.71 10.14
CA ASP A 345 -25.39 12.47 9.44
C ASP A 345 -26.86 12.45 8.98
N LYS A 346 -27.74 13.12 9.73
CA LYS A 346 -29.15 13.34 9.36
C LYS A 346 -29.35 14.45 8.32
N GLY A 347 -28.30 15.17 7.96
CA GLY A 347 -28.37 16.33 7.06
C GLY A 347 -28.84 17.63 7.73
N ALA A 348 -29.02 17.65 9.05
CA ALA A 348 -29.34 18.84 9.83
C ALA A 348 -28.06 19.67 10.08
N TYR A 349 -27.49 20.20 9.00
CA TYR A 349 -26.16 20.81 8.99
C TYR A 349 -26.06 22.09 9.84
N GLU A 350 -27.07 22.97 9.78
CA GLU A 350 -27.11 24.19 10.58
C GLU A 350 -27.19 23.87 12.09
N ASP A 351 -28.06 22.92 12.48
CA ASP A 351 -28.19 22.47 13.87
C ASP A 351 -26.90 21.79 14.36
N SER A 352 -26.25 20.99 13.50
CA SER A 352 -24.96 20.38 13.78
C SER A 352 -23.87 21.43 14.03
N ILE A 353 -23.79 22.46 13.17
CA ILE A 353 -22.85 23.57 13.33
C ILE A 353 -23.11 24.31 14.64
N LYS A 354 -24.38 24.57 14.98
CA LYS A 354 -24.77 25.19 16.25
C LYS A 354 -24.30 24.34 17.43
N ALA A 355 -24.60 23.04 17.43
CA ALA A 355 -24.16 22.12 18.47
C ALA A 355 -22.63 22.08 18.60
N TYR A 356 -21.88 22.15 17.48
CA TYR A 356 -20.42 22.21 17.53
C TYR A 356 -19.90 23.53 18.12
N LYS A 357 -20.54 24.67 17.83
CA LYS A 357 -20.20 25.95 18.45
C LYS A 357 -20.45 25.90 19.96
N ASP A 358 -21.62 25.41 20.39
CA ASP A 358 -21.95 25.24 21.80
C ASP A 358 -20.95 24.29 22.50
N PHE A 359 -20.52 23.23 21.82
CA PHE A 359 -19.48 22.34 22.32
C PHE A 359 -18.14 23.04 22.52
N ILE A 360 -17.71 23.87 21.56
CA ILE A 360 -16.46 24.65 21.64
C ILE A 360 -16.51 25.64 22.81
N GLU A 361 -17.63 26.36 22.99
CA GLU A 361 -17.80 27.36 24.05
C GLU A 361 -17.76 26.72 25.45
N ASN A 362 -18.39 25.56 25.61
CA ASN A 362 -18.54 24.91 26.92
C ASN A 362 -17.35 24.02 27.35
N HIS A 363 -16.33 23.83 26.50
CA HIS A 363 -15.25 22.86 26.74
C HIS A 363 -13.84 23.39 26.44
N GLN A 364 -13.59 24.70 26.64
CA GLN A 364 -12.30 25.36 26.34
C GLN A 364 -11.08 24.61 26.92
N GLY A 365 -10.01 24.47 26.12
CA GLY A 365 -8.77 23.77 26.51
C GLY A 365 -8.72 22.26 26.21
N HIS A 366 -9.81 21.66 25.74
CA HIS A 366 -9.88 20.22 25.42
C HIS A 366 -9.28 19.85 24.05
N PHE A 367 -8.56 18.71 23.99
CA PHE A 367 -7.84 18.24 22.80
C PHE A 367 -8.70 18.00 21.54
N GLN A 368 -10.03 17.80 21.69
CA GLN A 368 -10.95 17.61 20.56
C GLN A 368 -11.59 18.89 20.03
N ILE A 369 -11.28 20.06 20.60
CA ILE A 369 -11.81 21.32 20.07
C ILE A 369 -11.29 21.55 18.65
N SER A 370 -10.01 21.29 18.37
CA SER A 370 -9.46 21.42 17.01
C SER A 370 -10.22 20.57 15.98
N ASP A 371 -10.70 19.38 16.38
CA ASP A 371 -11.52 18.53 15.53
C ASP A 371 -12.92 19.11 15.26
N ALA A 372 -13.50 19.81 16.23
CA ALA A 372 -14.78 20.50 16.08
C ALA A 372 -14.67 21.69 15.11
N TYR A 373 -13.60 22.49 15.19
CA TYR A 373 -13.32 23.56 14.22
C TYR A 373 -13.22 23.00 12.79
N PHE A 374 -12.47 21.91 12.61
CA PHE A 374 -12.38 21.24 11.32
C PHE A 374 -13.74 20.69 10.86
N ALA A 375 -14.53 20.10 11.76
CA ALA A 375 -15.84 19.56 11.43
C ALA A 375 -16.80 20.65 10.93
N ILE A 376 -16.87 21.80 11.60
CA ILE A 376 -17.67 22.95 11.16
C ILE A 376 -17.20 23.40 9.76
N ALA A 377 -15.89 23.58 9.57
CA ALA A 377 -15.34 23.98 8.28
C ALA A 377 -15.72 22.98 7.16
N SER A 378 -15.61 21.68 7.44
CA SER A 378 -15.97 20.62 6.50
C SER A 378 -17.47 20.56 6.17
N ILE A 379 -18.36 20.88 7.11
CA ILE A 379 -19.80 20.98 6.82
C ILE A 379 -20.05 22.12 5.83
N TYR A 380 -19.45 23.29 6.07
CA TYR A 380 -19.57 24.42 5.14
C TYR A 380 -18.96 24.11 3.77
N ASP A 381 -17.80 23.46 3.74
CA ASP A 381 -17.07 23.14 2.50
C ASP A 381 -17.80 22.07 1.66
N GLU A 382 -18.16 20.94 2.27
CA GLU A 382 -18.57 19.76 1.53
C GLU A 382 -20.08 19.54 1.45
N LYS A 383 -20.85 20.15 2.37
CA LYS A 383 -22.30 19.92 2.48
C LYS A 383 -23.09 21.14 2.04
N LEU A 384 -22.74 22.31 2.59
CA LEU A 384 -23.43 23.56 2.31
C LEU A 384 -22.83 24.33 1.11
N PHE A 385 -21.60 24.00 0.72
CA PHE A 385 -20.84 24.71 -0.33
C PHE A 385 -20.70 26.22 -0.07
N ASN A 386 -20.70 26.63 1.20
CA ASN A 386 -20.43 27.99 1.62
C ASN A 386 -18.93 28.13 1.92
N PHE A 387 -18.14 28.37 0.87
CA PHE A 387 -16.69 28.35 0.97
C PHE A 387 -16.11 29.54 1.74
N SER A 388 -16.82 30.66 1.81
CA SER A 388 -16.44 31.80 2.64
C SER A 388 -16.42 31.45 4.13
N GLU A 389 -17.48 30.79 4.62
CA GLU A 389 -17.51 30.32 6.01
C GLU A 389 -16.54 29.18 6.23
N ALA A 390 -16.43 28.24 5.29
CA ALA A 390 -15.44 27.16 5.38
C ALA A 390 -14.02 27.69 5.56
N LEU A 391 -13.61 28.67 4.73
CA LEU A 391 -12.30 29.32 4.84
C LEU A 391 -12.11 30.03 6.18
N ARG A 392 -13.15 30.70 6.69
CA ARG A 392 -13.08 31.36 8.00
C ARG A 392 -12.80 30.33 9.10
N TRP A 393 -13.51 29.21 9.11
CA TRP A 393 -13.32 28.16 10.13
C TRP A 393 -12.00 27.41 9.97
N TYR A 394 -11.55 27.14 8.74
CA TYR A 394 -10.22 26.57 8.52
C TYR A 394 -9.11 27.52 8.98
N LYS A 395 -9.21 28.83 8.74
CA LYS A 395 -8.21 29.80 9.22
C LYS A 395 -8.18 29.86 10.76
N ARG A 396 -9.35 29.94 11.41
CA ARG A 396 -9.43 29.89 12.88
C ARG A 396 -8.79 28.62 13.46
N LEU A 397 -8.99 27.47 12.82
CA LEU A 397 -8.31 26.23 13.23
C LEU A 397 -6.78 26.38 13.22
N LEU A 398 -6.22 26.99 12.17
CA LEU A 398 -4.78 27.20 12.03
C LEU A 398 -4.24 28.20 13.05
N ASP A 399 -5.00 29.25 13.35
CA ASP A 399 -4.61 30.31 14.28
C ASP A 399 -4.63 29.81 15.73
N GLU A 400 -5.68 29.08 16.11
CA GLU A 400 -5.89 28.62 17.49
C GLU A 400 -5.18 27.30 17.80
N TYR A 401 -5.01 26.41 16.80
CA TYR A 401 -4.47 25.06 16.99
C TYR A 401 -3.43 24.70 15.91
N PRO A 402 -2.31 25.43 15.78
CA PRO A 402 -1.37 25.30 14.67
C PRO A 402 -0.69 23.92 14.54
N THR A 403 -0.65 23.14 15.63
CA THR A 403 -0.07 21.79 15.70
C THR A 403 -1.12 20.68 15.68
N GLY A 404 -2.40 20.99 15.42
CA GLY A 404 -3.48 20.01 15.42
C GLY A 404 -3.40 19.00 14.27
N THR A 405 -3.84 17.77 14.51
CA THR A 405 -3.76 16.63 13.56
C THR A 405 -4.34 16.94 12.18
N ARG A 406 -5.40 17.76 12.10
CA ARG A 406 -6.09 18.10 10.84
C ARG A 406 -5.59 19.39 10.17
N VAL A 407 -4.62 20.09 10.77
CA VAL A 407 -4.06 21.34 10.21
C VAL A 407 -3.43 21.14 8.83
N PRO A 408 -2.65 20.08 8.56
CA PRO A 408 -2.10 19.86 7.21
C PRO A 408 -3.19 19.76 6.15
N LEU A 409 -4.29 19.05 6.46
CA LEU A 409 -5.43 18.92 5.56
C LEU A 409 -6.18 20.26 5.40
N ALA A 410 -6.38 21.00 6.48
CA ALA A 410 -6.99 22.33 6.43
C ALA A 410 -6.15 23.31 5.58
N LYS A 411 -4.81 23.30 5.70
CA LYS A 411 -3.90 24.07 4.84
C LYS A 411 -4.10 23.73 3.35
N GLN A 412 -4.21 22.44 3.03
CA GLN A 412 -4.48 22.00 1.67
C GLN A 412 -5.84 22.50 1.16
N ARG A 413 -6.89 22.42 1.99
CA ARG A 413 -8.23 22.94 1.63
C ARG A 413 -8.24 24.45 1.48
N ILE A 414 -7.60 25.20 2.38
CA ILE A 414 -7.45 26.66 2.28
C ILE A 414 -6.78 27.02 0.96
N LYS A 415 -5.66 26.37 0.62
CA LYS A 415 -4.97 26.62 -0.65
C LYS A 415 -5.91 26.38 -1.83
N TYR A 416 -6.63 25.26 -1.84
CA TYR A 416 -7.57 24.93 -2.91
C TYR A 416 -8.69 25.98 -3.03
N LEU A 417 -9.40 26.28 -1.94
CA LEU A 417 -10.49 27.26 -1.96
C LEU A 417 -9.99 28.66 -2.32
N SER A 418 -8.81 29.06 -1.84
CA SER A 418 -8.21 30.36 -2.18
C SER A 418 -7.77 30.44 -3.65
N THR A 419 -7.37 29.32 -4.26
CA THR A 419 -7.04 29.29 -5.70
C THR A 419 -8.27 29.55 -6.55
N TYR A 420 -9.43 29.02 -6.17
CA TYR A 420 -10.69 29.07 -6.94
C TYR A 420 -11.72 30.02 -6.30
N SER A 421 -11.27 31.15 -5.76
CA SER A 421 -12.12 32.17 -5.14
C SER A 421 -12.60 33.26 -6.11
N ASP A 422 -12.22 33.16 -7.38
CA ASP A 422 -12.77 33.99 -8.45
C ASP A 422 -14.29 33.84 -8.54
N HIS A 423 -14.96 34.89 -9.03
CA HIS A 423 -16.42 34.92 -9.20
C HIS A 423 -17.20 34.56 -7.91
N ASN A 424 -16.68 34.96 -6.75
CA ASN A 424 -17.28 34.67 -5.43
C ASN A 424 -17.61 33.19 -5.20
N TYR A 425 -16.78 32.29 -5.73
CA TYR A 425 -16.95 30.84 -5.66
C TYR A 425 -18.18 30.28 -6.39
N GLU A 426 -18.94 31.05 -7.17
CA GLU A 426 -20.11 30.55 -7.90
C GLU A 426 -19.78 29.34 -8.81
N PRO A 427 -18.75 29.40 -9.68
CA PRO A 427 -18.39 28.25 -10.52
C PRO A 427 -17.98 27.03 -9.70
N LEU A 428 -17.27 27.25 -8.59
CA LEU A 428 -16.83 26.19 -7.69
C LEU A 428 -18.01 25.54 -6.99
N ALA A 429 -18.98 26.31 -6.50
CA ALA A 429 -20.14 25.80 -5.78
C ALA A 429 -21.03 24.95 -6.68
N GLU A 430 -21.30 25.43 -7.90
CA GLU A 430 -22.08 24.69 -8.88
C GLU A 430 -21.36 23.39 -9.27
N PHE A 431 -20.08 23.47 -9.61
CA PHE A 431 -19.30 22.32 -10.04
C PHE A 431 -19.13 21.26 -8.94
N ASP A 432 -18.79 21.66 -7.71
CA ASP A 432 -18.60 20.71 -6.61
C ASP A 432 -19.94 20.07 -6.19
N ARG A 433 -21.07 20.78 -6.26
CA ARG A 433 -22.40 20.20 -6.04
C ARG A 433 -22.70 19.12 -7.07
N ILE A 434 -22.51 19.43 -8.36
CA ILE A 434 -22.74 18.48 -9.44
C ILE A 434 -21.82 17.25 -9.26
N ARG A 435 -20.52 17.47 -9.14
CA ARG A 435 -19.53 16.39 -9.17
C ARG A 435 -19.56 15.51 -7.91
N LYS A 436 -19.76 16.08 -6.71
CA LYS A 436 -19.72 15.32 -5.45
C LYS A 436 -21.06 14.69 -5.09
N ILE A 437 -22.18 15.33 -5.41
CA ILE A 437 -23.50 14.88 -4.96
C ILE A 437 -24.32 14.34 -6.13
N GLU A 438 -24.64 15.20 -7.11
CA GLU A 438 -25.66 14.87 -8.11
C GLU A 438 -25.17 13.80 -9.07
N PHE A 439 -23.94 13.91 -9.54
CA PHE A 439 -23.32 12.96 -10.45
C PHE A 439 -23.17 11.57 -9.81
N ALA A 440 -22.74 11.52 -8.54
CA ALA A 440 -22.63 10.25 -7.81
C ALA A 440 -23.97 9.51 -7.70
N ARG A 441 -25.06 10.25 -7.48
CA ARG A 441 -26.43 9.69 -7.36
C ARG A 441 -27.04 9.31 -8.70
N LYS A 442 -26.78 10.09 -9.76
CA LYS A 442 -27.56 10.03 -11.01
C LYS A 442 -26.81 9.47 -12.21
N LYS A 443 -25.49 9.25 -12.14
CA LYS A 443 -24.66 8.82 -13.29
C LYS A 443 -25.14 7.55 -14.02
N HIS A 444 -25.88 6.68 -13.32
CA HIS A 444 -26.42 5.43 -13.88
C HIS A 444 -27.63 5.65 -14.80
N ILE A 445 -28.28 6.80 -14.73
CA ILE A 445 -29.40 7.19 -15.60
C ILE A 445 -28.85 8.08 -16.71
N ALA A 446 -28.88 7.61 -17.96
CA ALA A 446 -28.20 8.28 -19.07
C ALA A 446 -28.69 9.71 -19.32
N GLU A 447 -30.00 9.94 -19.27
CA GLU A 447 -30.61 11.26 -19.47
C GLU A 447 -30.20 12.26 -18.38
N GLU A 448 -30.36 11.88 -17.11
CA GLU A 448 -29.97 12.72 -15.97
C GLU A 448 -28.47 12.99 -15.97
N ARG A 449 -27.63 11.99 -16.27
CA ARG A 449 -26.19 12.18 -16.42
C ARG A 449 -25.88 13.23 -17.49
N ASN A 450 -26.49 13.11 -18.68
CA ASN A 450 -26.26 14.07 -19.76
C ASN A 450 -26.70 15.48 -19.38
N LYS A 451 -27.82 15.63 -18.66
CA LYS A 451 -28.27 16.92 -18.14
C LYS A 451 -27.23 17.57 -17.22
N LEU A 452 -26.60 16.79 -16.34
CA LEU A 452 -25.52 17.28 -15.47
C LEU A 452 -24.26 17.71 -16.26
N LEU A 453 -23.90 16.95 -17.30
CA LEU A 453 -22.76 17.31 -18.16
C LEU A 453 -23.01 18.62 -18.92
N VAL A 454 -24.23 18.80 -19.45
CA VAL A 454 -24.66 20.06 -20.11
C VAL A 454 -24.66 21.23 -19.13
N GLN A 455 -25.04 21.00 -17.87
CA GLN A 455 -24.97 22.05 -16.86
C GLN A 455 -23.53 22.51 -16.62
N VAL A 456 -22.58 21.58 -16.49
CA VAL A 456 -21.14 21.92 -16.38
C VAL A 456 -20.63 22.66 -17.61
N GLU A 457 -21.02 22.24 -18.82
CA GLU A 457 -20.69 22.97 -20.06
C GLU A 457 -21.23 24.41 -20.04
N SER A 458 -22.46 24.60 -19.55
CA SER A 458 -23.06 25.93 -19.38
C SER A 458 -22.29 26.78 -18.37
N THR A 459 -21.86 26.20 -17.24
CA THR A 459 -21.03 26.91 -16.25
C THR A 459 -19.70 27.36 -16.85
N ILE A 460 -19.01 26.49 -17.60
CA ILE A 460 -17.77 26.86 -18.31
C ILE A 460 -18.02 28.00 -19.29
N LYS A 461 -19.12 27.96 -20.04
CA LYS A 461 -19.48 29.02 -21.00
C LYS A 461 -19.82 30.35 -20.29
N LYS A 462 -20.43 30.29 -19.10
CA LYS A 462 -20.77 31.47 -18.30
C LYS A 462 -19.54 32.10 -17.66
N TYR A 463 -18.55 31.30 -17.25
CA TYR A 463 -17.33 31.75 -16.59
C TYR A 463 -16.06 31.22 -17.29
N PRO A 464 -15.81 31.63 -18.54
CA PRO A 464 -14.70 31.09 -19.33
C PRO A 464 -13.33 31.53 -18.82
N ASP A 465 -13.23 32.65 -18.11
CA ASP A 465 -12.00 33.15 -17.48
C ASP A 465 -11.77 32.58 -16.07
N SER A 466 -12.69 31.73 -15.58
CA SER A 466 -12.56 31.16 -14.25
C SER A 466 -11.31 30.29 -14.16
N LYS A 467 -10.59 30.41 -13.04
CA LYS A 467 -9.43 29.53 -12.76
C LYS A 467 -9.82 28.06 -12.72
N LEU A 468 -11.10 27.75 -12.45
CA LEU A 468 -11.64 26.41 -12.42
C LEU A 468 -12.05 25.87 -13.80
N ALA A 469 -12.23 26.74 -14.80
CA ALA A 469 -12.71 26.36 -16.12
C ALA A 469 -11.87 25.25 -16.81
N PRO A 470 -10.52 25.26 -16.77
CA PRO A 470 -9.72 24.16 -17.29
C PRO A 470 -10.00 22.82 -16.57
N ALA A 471 -10.20 22.86 -15.25
CA ALA A 471 -10.48 21.67 -14.45
C ALA A 471 -11.89 21.10 -14.74
N MET A 472 -12.88 21.97 -14.95
CA MET A 472 -14.22 21.55 -15.37
C MET A 472 -14.20 20.93 -16.78
N GLN A 473 -13.47 21.54 -17.71
CA GLN A 473 -13.32 21.04 -19.08
C GLN A 473 -12.62 19.67 -19.11
N TYR A 474 -11.56 19.50 -18.32
CA TYR A 474 -10.88 18.21 -18.14
C TYR A 474 -11.78 17.14 -17.52
N TRP A 475 -12.57 17.52 -16.51
CA TRP A 475 -13.50 16.61 -15.86
C TRP A 475 -14.60 16.12 -16.82
N LEU A 476 -15.14 17.04 -17.64
CA LEU A 476 -16.14 16.75 -18.66
C LEU A 476 -15.61 15.77 -19.71
N ALA A 477 -14.38 16.00 -20.21
CA ALA A 477 -13.73 15.10 -21.16
C ALA A 477 -13.60 13.67 -20.60
N ASN A 478 -13.22 13.54 -19.33
CA ASN A 478 -13.16 12.26 -18.63
C ASN A 478 -14.52 11.57 -18.47
N GLN A 479 -15.60 12.34 -18.28
CA GLN A 479 -16.94 11.75 -18.23
C GLN A 479 -17.36 11.23 -19.60
N TYR A 480 -17.05 11.95 -20.67
CA TYR A 480 -17.32 11.50 -22.03
C TYR A 480 -16.49 10.27 -22.41
N ARG A 481 -15.24 10.14 -21.95
CA ARG A 481 -14.33 9.05 -22.33
C ARG A 481 -14.93 7.65 -22.13
N GLN A 482 -15.80 7.48 -21.13
CA GLN A 482 -16.46 6.20 -20.85
C GLN A 482 -17.66 5.88 -21.76
N SER A 483 -18.19 6.86 -22.49
CA SER A 483 -19.45 6.74 -23.24
C SER A 483 -19.34 7.12 -24.72
N ASP A 484 -18.50 8.11 -25.03
CA ASP A 484 -18.36 8.71 -26.34
C ASP A 484 -16.95 9.28 -26.50
N ALA A 485 -16.09 8.52 -27.18
CA ALA A 485 -14.71 8.88 -27.41
C ALA A 485 -14.56 10.18 -28.22
N ASP A 486 -15.46 10.44 -29.18
CA ASP A 486 -15.39 11.62 -30.03
C ASP A 486 -15.72 12.89 -29.24
N LYS A 487 -16.74 12.84 -28.37
CA LYS A 487 -17.04 13.95 -27.44
C LYS A 487 -15.90 14.19 -26.45
N ALA A 488 -15.29 13.12 -25.93
CA ALA A 488 -14.16 13.24 -25.02
C ALA A 488 -12.96 13.92 -25.68
N VAL A 489 -12.61 13.50 -26.89
CA VAL A 489 -11.53 14.12 -27.67
C VAL A 489 -11.86 15.58 -27.99
N GLN A 490 -13.10 15.91 -28.37
CA GLN A 490 -13.49 17.31 -28.58
C GLN A 490 -13.36 18.14 -27.30
N ALA A 491 -13.77 17.61 -26.14
CA ALA A 491 -13.65 18.29 -24.88
C ALA A 491 -12.17 18.50 -24.47
N TYR A 492 -11.30 17.53 -24.71
CA TYR A 492 -9.86 17.66 -24.51
C TYR A 492 -9.20 18.65 -25.48
N ARG A 493 -9.63 18.69 -26.75
CA ARG A 493 -9.17 19.71 -27.70
C ARG A 493 -9.55 21.11 -27.24
N ARG A 494 -10.80 21.31 -26.82
CA ARG A 494 -11.24 22.58 -26.24
C ARG A 494 -10.43 22.98 -25.00
N LEU A 495 -10.05 22.01 -24.15
CA LEU A 495 -9.17 22.29 -23.00
C LEU A 495 -7.84 22.89 -23.46
N ARG A 496 -7.20 22.28 -24.46
CA ARG A 496 -5.93 22.76 -25.00
C ARG A 496 -6.05 24.09 -25.72
N ASP A 497 -7.10 24.26 -26.50
CA ASP A 497 -7.26 25.43 -27.37
C ASP A 497 -7.70 26.66 -26.57
N ALA A 498 -8.58 26.48 -25.58
CA ALA A 498 -9.08 27.58 -24.74
C ALA A 498 -8.18 27.88 -23.52
N TYR A 499 -7.42 26.89 -23.03
CA TYR A 499 -6.61 27.00 -21.82
C TYR A 499 -5.17 26.47 -22.00
N PRO A 500 -4.41 26.93 -23.00
CA PRO A 500 -3.11 26.37 -23.36
C PRO A 500 -2.08 26.41 -22.22
N ASP A 501 -2.15 27.42 -21.34
CA ASP A 501 -1.22 27.59 -20.21
C ASP A 501 -1.58 26.71 -19.00
N SER A 502 -2.73 26.02 -19.02
CA SER A 502 -3.12 25.15 -17.93
C SER A 502 -2.20 23.91 -17.87
N PRO A 503 -1.73 23.50 -16.67
CA PRO A 503 -1.02 22.23 -16.52
C PRO A 503 -1.82 21.02 -17.05
N LEU A 504 -3.16 21.09 -17.00
CA LEU A 504 -4.04 20.04 -17.53
C LEU A 504 -4.08 20.01 -19.07
N ALA A 505 -3.78 21.13 -19.73
CA ALA A 505 -3.70 21.21 -21.18
C ALA A 505 -2.36 20.67 -21.72
N GLN A 506 -1.27 20.83 -20.96
CA GLN A 506 0.07 20.41 -21.37
C GLN A 506 0.14 18.91 -21.68
N GLU A 507 -0.50 18.06 -20.87
CA GLU A 507 -0.43 16.59 -21.05
C GLU A 507 -1.63 16.01 -21.83
N VAL A 508 -2.52 16.87 -22.36
CA VAL A 508 -3.81 16.42 -22.89
C VAL A 508 -3.69 15.50 -24.11
N LEU A 509 -2.60 15.59 -24.87
CA LEU A 509 -2.37 14.72 -26.04
C LEU A 509 -2.27 13.25 -25.64
N ILE A 510 -1.69 12.96 -24.48
CA ILE A 510 -1.64 11.61 -23.92
C ILE A 510 -3.06 11.12 -23.62
N GLU A 511 -3.90 11.98 -23.03
CA GLU A 511 -5.29 11.65 -22.70
C GLU A 511 -6.16 11.44 -23.96
N ILE A 512 -5.94 12.22 -25.02
CA ILE A 512 -6.62 12.02 -26.32
C ILE A 512 -6.20 10.69 -26.94
N GLY A 513 -4.90 10.38 -26.97
CA GLY A 513 -4.38 9.11 -27.49
C GLY A 513 -4.95 7.92 -26.71
N GLN A 514 -5.02 8.05 -25.39
CA GLN A 514 -5.59 7.02 -24.52
C GLN A 514 -7.10 6.89 -24.71
N THR A 515 -7.82 7.98 -24.96
CA THR A 515 -9.25 7.95 -25.28
C THR A 515 -9.51 7.15 -26.56
N TYR A 516 -8.71 7.35 -27.62
CA TYR A 516 -8.81 6.53 -28.83
C TYR A 516 -8.41 5.07 -28.58
N TYR A 517 -7.40 4.83 -27.74
CA TYR A 517 -6.96 3.49 -27.38
C TYR A 517 -8.09 2.71 -26.68
N ASP A 518 -8.74 3.31 -25.68
CA ASP A 518 -9.84 2.69 -24.92
C ASP A 518 -11.04 2.40 -25.83
N ALA A 519 -11.26 3.26 -26.84
CA ALA A 519 -12.27 3.07 -27.87
C ALA A 519 -11.88 2.04 -28.95
N SER A 520 -10.75 1.33 -28.79
CA SER A 520 -10.17 0.40 -29.77
C SER A 520 -9.84 1.01 -31.14
N ARG A 521 -9.75 2.34 -31.22
CA ARG A 521 -9.39 3.11 -32.42
C ARG A 521 -7.88 3.32 -32.46
N PHE A 522 -7.14 2.21 -32.56
CA PHE A 522 -5.69 2.18 -32.34
C PHE A 522 -4.89 3.02 -33.34
N ASP A 523 -5.31 3.11 -34.61
CA ASP A 523 -4.61 3.93 -35.61
C ASP A 523 -4.65 5.42 -35.23
N GLN A 524 -5.81 5.92 -34.78
CA GLN A 524 -5.96 7.30 -34.31
C GLN A 524 -5.17 7.53 -33.01
N ALA A 525 -5.12 6.55 -32.12
CA ALA A 525 -4.31 6.61 -30.91
C ALA A 525 -2.82 6.80 -31.25
N ILE A 526 -2.29 6.01 -32.20
CA ILE A 526 -0.89 6.12 -32.66
C ILE A 526 -0.61 7.48 -33.28
N GLU A 527 -1.51 8.02 -34.10
CA GLU A 527 -1.35 9.34 -34.72
C GLU A 527 -1.19 10.42 -33.64
N VAL A 528 -2.04 10.39 -32.62
CA VAL A 528 -2.02 11.37 -31.53
C VAL A 528 -0.80 11.18 -30.63
N TYR A 529 -0.46 9.94 -30.27
CA TYR A 529 0.75 9.66 -29.49
C TYR A 529 2.03 10.06 -30.21
N THR A 530 2.10 9.90 -31.53
CA THR A 530 3.24 10.35 -32.33
C THR A 530 3.40 11.87 -32.24
N LYS A 531 2.30 12.63 -32.25
CA LYS A 531 2.33 14.09 -31.99
C LYS A 531 2.72 14.40 -30.55
N ALA A 532 2.25 13.60 -29.59
CA ALA A 532 2.60 13.77 -28.18
C ALA A 532 4.10 13.60 -27.92
N ILE A 533 4.78 12.67 -28.61
CA ILE A 533 6.24 12.47 -28.46
C ILE A 533 7.03 13.74 -28.81
N THR A 534 6.60 14.48 -29.84
CA THR A 534 7.29 15.70 -30.27
C THR A 534 7.07 16.86 -29.31
N GLU A 535 5.89 16.94 -28.69
CA GLU A 535 5.51 18.04 -27.80
C GLU A 535 5.87 17.77 -26.33
N LEU A 536 6.00 16.50 -25.93
CA LEU A 536 6.20 16.05 -24.54
C LEU A 536 7.41 15.11 -24.41
N PRO A 537 8.64 15.59 -24.62
CA PRO A 537 9.84 14.74 -24.61
C PRO A 537 10.09 14.08 -23.25
N ALA A 538 9.66 14.68 -22.14
CA ALA A 538 9.76 14.11 -20.80
C ALA A 538 8.93 12.82 -20.63
N HIS A 539 7.89 12.63 -21.44
CA HIS A 539 6.98 11.48 -21.37
C HIS A 539 7.25 10.43 -22.46
N ARG A 540 8.35 10.58 -23.22
CA ARG A 540 8.65 9.79 -24.41
C ARG A 540 8.54 8.28 -24.20
N GLU A 541 9.20 7.74 -23.17
CA GLU A 541 9.20 6.30 -22.89
C GLU A 541 7.78 5.76 -22.64
N THR A 542 6.98 6.52 -21.89
CA THR A 542 5.58 6.17 -21.60
C THR A 542 4.75 6.19 -22.88
N ILE A 543 4.93 7.20 -23.73
CA ILE A 543 4.19 7.32 -25.00
C ILE A 543 4.60 6.23 -26.00
N GLU A 544 5.90 5.92 -26.12
CA GLU A 544 6.42 4.85 -26.98
C GLU A 544 5.86 3.47 -26.57
N ALA A 545 5.72 3.22 -25.27
CA ALA A 545 5.07 2.02 -24.76
C ALA A 545 3.59 1.93 -25.21
N GLN A 546 2.85 3.06 -25.20
CA GLN A 546 1.47 3.10 -25.67
C GLN A 546 1.33 2.93 -27.19
N ILE A 547 2.25 3.50 -27.98
CA ILE A 547 2.33 3.26 -29.44
C ILE A 547 2.57 1.78 -29.71
N THR A 548 3.54 1.17 -29.02
CA THR A 548 3.86 -0.26 -29.14
C THR A 548 2.66 -1.13 -28.79
N ARG A 549 1.95 -0.78 -27.71
CA ARG A 549 0.72 -1.46 -27.29
C ARG A 549 -0.38 -1.35 -28.34
N SER A 550 -0.57 -0.18 -28.95
CA SER A 550 -1.55 0.06 -30.01
C SER A 550 -1.22 -0.73 -31.29
N MET A 551 0.04 -0.72 -31.73
CA MET A 551 0.51 -1.49 -32.88
C MET A 551 0.30 -2.99 -32.70
N ARG A 552 0.58 -3.51 -31.50
CA ARG A 552 0.33 -4.91 -31.16
C ARG A 552 -1.15 -5.27 -31.32
N ASN A 553 -2.06 -4.43 -30.85
CA ASN A 553 -3.50 -4.67 -31.01
C ASN A 553 -3.95 -4.63 -32.48
N ILE A 554 -3.40 -3.73 -33.30
CA ILE A 554 -3.65 -3.70 -34.74
C ILE A 554 -3.18 -5.00 -35.40
N ARG A 555 -1.95 -5.44 -35.11
CA ARG A 555 -1.42 -6.71 -35.64
C ARG A 555 -2.30 -7.89 -35.23
N ARG A 556 -2.72 -7.92 -33.96
CA ARG A 556 -3.63 -8.93 -33.42
C ARG A 556 -4.96 -8.98 -34.20
N SER A 557 -5.55 -7.83 -34.47
CA SER A 557 -6.78 -7.73 -35.29
C SER A 557 -6.54 -8.20 -36.74
N LYS A 558 -5.43 -7.82 -37.36
CA LYS A 558 -5.08 -8.27 -38.72
C LYS A 558 -4.88 -9.78 -38.80
N ILE A 559 -4.19 -10.39 -37.84
CA ILE A 559 -4.01 -11.85 -37.77
C ILE A 559 -5.36 -12.54 -37.60
N ALA A 560 -6.26 -11.99 -36.78
CA ALA A 560 -7.62 -12.54 -36.65
C ALA A 560 -8.36 -12.54 -38.00
N TRP A 561 -8.28 -11.45 -38.79
CA TRP A 561 -8.85 -11.43 -40.14
C TRP A 561 -8.20 -12.44 -41.09
N ILE A 562 -6.89 -12.63 -41.02
CA ILE A 562 -6.18 -13.67 -41.79
C ILE A 562 -6.68 -15.07 -41.39
N CYS A 563 -6.82 -15.35 -40.09
CA CYS A 563 -7.36 -16.62 -39.60
C CYS A 563 -8.78 -16.85 -40.08
N TRP A 564 -9.66 -15.84 -40.03
CA TRP A 564 -11.01 -15.93 -40.61
C TRP A 564 -10.98 -16.21 -42.11
N GLY A 565 -10.10 -15.55 -42.86
CA GLY A 565 -9.89 -15.80 -44.29
C GLY A 565 -9.46 -17.25 -44.56
N ILE A 566 -8.51 -17.78 -43.79
CA ILE A 566 -8.06 -19.18 -43.87
C ILE A 566 -9.24 -20.13 -43.62
N LEU A 567 -10.00 -19.93 -42.54
CA LEU A 567 -11.15 -20.77 -42.22
C LEU A 567 -12.22 -20.71 -43.32
N ALA A 568 -12.50 -19.52 -43.86
CA ALA A 568 -13.48 -19.34 -44.93
C ALA A 568 -13.05 -20.02 -46.23
N VAL A 569 -11.78 -19.92 -46.62
CA VAL A 569 -11.24 -20.60 -47.82
C VAL A 569 -11.30 -22.11 -47.65
N ILE A 570 -10.84 -22.64 -46.51
CA ILE A 570 -10.85 -24.09 -46.25
C ILE A 570 -12.30 -24.61 -46.23
N ALA A 571 -13.21 -23.92 -45.56
CA ALA A 571 -14.62 -24.29 -45.53
C ALA A 571 -15.26 -24.24 -46.93
N GLY A 572 -15.01 -23.17 -47.68
CA GLY A 572 -15.53 -22.99 -49.04
C GLY A 572 -15.05 -24.09 -50.00
N VAL A 573 -13.76 -24.44 -49.96
CA VAL A 573 -13.21 -25.55 -50.76
C VAL A 573 -13.82 -26.89 -50.36
N THR A 574 -14.00 -27.12 -49.06
CA THR A 574 -14.64 -28.36 -48.56
C THR A 574 -16.09 -28.49 -49.03
N ILE A 575 -16.83 -27.37 -49.13
CA ILE A 575 -18.23 -27.32 -49.59
C ILE A 575 -18.34 -27.47 -51.12
N LEU A 576 -17.50 -26.78 -51.90
CA LEU A 576 -17.59 -26.73 -53.37
C LEU A 576 -17.20 -28.04 -54.07
N ILE A 577 -16.37 -28.87 -53.43
CA ILE A 577 -15.99 -30.18 -53.97
C ILE A 577 -17.04 -31.23 -53.57
N LYS A 578 -17.63 -31.94 -54.56
CA LYS A 578 -18.68 -32.97 -54.37
C LYS A 578 -18.35 -33.90 -53.19
N PRO A 579 -19.31 -34.16 -52.28
CA PRO A 579 -19.07 -35.00 -51.11
C PRO A 579 -18.84 -36.45 -51.52
N ILE A 580 -17.65 -36.98 -51.24
CA ILE A 580 -17.40 -38.42 -51.20
C ILE A 580 -17.86 -38.91 -49.82
N GLY A 581 -18.63 -39.99 -49.76
CA GLY A 581 -19.24 -40.49 -48.54
C GLY A 581 -18.24 -40.60 -47.39
N ILE A 582 -18.41 -39.79 -46.36
CA ILE A 582 -17.63 -39.89 -45.12
C ILE A 582 -18.11 -41.16 -44.42
N ASP A 583 -17.20 -42.10 -44.17
CA ASP A 583 -17.50 -43.30 -43.41
C ASP A 583 -17.99 -42.93 -42.00
N LYS A 584 -19.20 -43.40 -41.65
CA LYS A 584 -19.83 -43.15 -40.34
C LYS A 584 -18.93 -43.58 -39.18
N SER A 585 -18.12 -44.63 -39.36
CA SER A 585 -17.18 -45.11 -38.34
C SER A 585 -16.17 -44.03 -37.92
N ARG A 586 -15.76 -43.18 -38.87
CA ARG A 586 -14.74 -42.14 -38.65
C ARG A 586 -15.30 -40.90 -37.95
N ILE A 587 -16.57 -40.57 -38.19
CA ILE A 587 -17.27 -39.51 -37.44
C ILE A 587 -17.35 -39.89 -35.97
N SER A 588 -17.68 -41.15 -35.67
CA SER A 588 -17.70 -41.67 -34.29
C SER A 588 -16.34 -41.54 -33.62
N TRP A 589 -15.23 -41.86 -34.30
CA TRP A 589 -13.88 -41.68 -33.78
C TRP A 589 -13.51 -40.22 -33.53
N ALA A 590 -13.93 -39.29 -34.39
CA ALA A 590 -13.70 -37.86 -34.19
C ALA A 590 -14.47 -37.31 -32.96
N ILE A 591 -15.70 -37.78 -32.73
CA ILE A 591 -16.50 -37.44 -31.54
C ILE A 591 -15.84 -38.00 -30.27
N ILE A 592 -15.38 -39.25 -30.30
CA ILE A 592 -14.66 -39.85 -29.16
C ILE A 592 -13.39 -39.05 -28.85
N ALA A 593 -12.60 -38.69 -29.86
CA ALA A 593 -11.39 -37.90 -29.69
C ALA A 593 -11.69 -36.50 -29.12
N PHE A 594 -12.77 -35.85 -29.57
CA PHE A 594 -13.24 -34.57 -29.01
C PHE A 594 -13.58 -34.69 -27.51
N VAL A 595 -14.37 -35.70 -27.13
CA VAL A 595 -14.78 -35.89 -25.72
C VAL A 595 -13.59 -36.17 -24.82
N VAL A 596 -12.66 -37.03 -25.27
CA VAL A 596 -11.45 -37.35 -24.51
C VAL A 596 -10.57 -36.10 -24.35
N LEU A 597 -10.38 -35.34 -25.43
CA LEU A 597 -9.58 -34.11 -25.40
C LEU A 597 -10.22 -33.05 -24.49
N GLU A 598 -11.55 -32.91 -24.51
CA GLU A 598 -12.27 -31.97 -23.65
C GLU A 598 -12.09 -32.30 -22.17
N VAL A 599 -12.19 -33.59 -21.79
CA VAL A 599 -11.95 -34.01 -20.41
C VAL A 599 -10.52 -33.70 -19.96
N ILE A 600 -9.53 -33.94 -20.83
CA ILE A 600 -8.12 -33.63 -20.55
C ILE A 600 -7.89 -32.13 -20.39
N LEU A 601 -8.42 -31.32 -21.33
CA LEU A 601 -8.26 -29.86 -21.29
C LEU A 601 -9.01 -29.23 -20.12
N LEU A 602 -10.19 -29.73 -19.76
CA LEU A 602 -10.94 -29.30 -18.57
C LEU A 602 -10.20 -29.63 -17.28
N PHE A 603 -9.60 -30.82 -17.17
CA PHE A 603 -8.78 -31.19 -16.03
C PHE A 603 -7.54 -30.29 -15.92
N GLY A 604 -6.84 -30.06 -17.03
CA GLY A 604 -5.72 -29.12 -17.09
C GLY A 604 -6.12 -27.69 -16.72
N ALA A 605 -7.22 -27.19 -17.28
CA ALA A 605 -7.75 -25.86 -16.98
C ALA A 605 -8.19 -25.71 -15.52
N TRP A 606 -8.76 -26.76 -14.92
CA TRP A 606 -9.13 -26.78 -13.51
C TRP A 606 -7.92 -26.66 -12.57
N LEU A 607 -6.77 -27.25 -12.93
CA LEU A 607 -5.51 -27.11 -12.18
C LEU A 607 -4.96 -25.68 -12.19
N ILE A 608 -5.25 -24.91 -13.25
CA ILE A 608 -4.82 -23.52 -13.40
C ILE A 608 -5.99 -22.52 -13.37
N ARG A 609 -7.11 -22.88 -12.74
CA ARG A 609 -8.38 -22.12 -12.78
C ARG A 609 -8.25 -20.66 -12.34
N GLU A 610 -7.28 -20.35 -11.48
CA GLU A 610 -6.96 -19.00 -11.00
C GLU A 610 -6.42 -18.05 -12.09
N GLN A 611 -6.06 -18.58 -13.27
CA GLN A 611 -5.59 -17.81 -14.41
C GLN A 611 -6.74 -17.29 -15.29
N PHE A 612 -7.94 -17.87 -15.18
CA PHE A 612 -9.12 -17.44 -15.95
C PHE A 612 -9.90 -16.37 -15.19
N ILE A 613 -10.52 -15.42 -15.92
CA ILE A 613 -11.30 -14.33 -15.31
C ILE A 613 -12.62 -14.87 -14.74
N SER A 614 -13.18 -15.93 -15.32
CA SER A 614 -14.38 -16.62 -14.82
C SER A 614 -14.42 -18.10 -15.21
N THR A 615 -15.19 -18.90 -14.47
CA THR A 615 -15.44 -20.32 -14.81
C THR A 615 -16.12 -20.48 -16.16
N ARG A 616 -17.00 -19.55 -16.54
CA ARG A 616 -17.65 -19.54 -17.86
C ARG A 616 -16.63 -19.38 -18.98
N GLU A 617 -15.66 -18.49 -18.81
CA GLU A 617 -14.59 -18.26 -19.78
C GLU A 617 -13.69 -19.50 -19.91
N MET A 618 -13.31 -20.10 -18.78
CA MET A 618 -12.54 -21.35 -18.74
C MET A 618 -13.22 -22.45 -19.56
N LEU A 619 -14.52 -22.69 -19.32
CA LEU A 619 -15.32 -23.69 -20.04
C LEU A 619 -15.41 -23.36 -21.54
N LEU A 620 -15.66 -22.10 -21.89
CA LEU A 620 -15.73 -21.68 -23.30
C LEU A 620 -14.41 -21.94 -24.02
N ILE A 621 -13.28 -21.54 -23.43
CA ILE A 621 -11.95 -21.76 -24.01
C ILE A 621 -11.73 -23.26 -24.25
N THR A 622 -11.84 -24.11 -23.24
CA THR A 622 -11.55 -25.55 -23.39
C THR A 622 -12.40 -26.18 -24.48
N THR A 623 -13.71 -25.89 -24.48
CA THR A 623 -14.65 -26.42 -25.48
C THR A 623 -14.31 -25.94 -26.89
N TYR A 624 -13.95 -24.67 -27.08
CA TYR A 624 -13.50 -24.16 -28.38
C TYR A 624 -12.23 -24.86 -28.88
N PHE A 625 -11.25 -25.09 -27.99
CA PHE A 625 -10.00 -25.76 -28.33
C PHE A 625 -10.21 -27.23 -28.73
N SER A 626 -11.00 -27.97 -27.96
CA SER A 626 -11.32 -29.37 -28.27
C SER A 626 -12.09 -29.46 -29.59
N ALA A 627 -13.06 -28.57 -29.82
CA ALA A 627 -13.87 -28.56 -31.02
C ALA A 627 -13.02 -28.25 -32.26
N ALA A 628 -12.11 -27.28 -32.16
CA ALA A 628 -11.18 -26.95 -33.22
C ALA A 628 -10.31 -28.16 -33.64
N ALA A 629 -9.82 -28.94 -32.67
CA ALA A 629 -9.02 -30.14 -32.95
C ALA A 629 -9.84 -31.24 -33.63
N GLY A 630 -11.08 -31.47 -33.19
CA GLY A 630 -11.99 -32.43 -33.82
C GLY A 630 -12.32 -32.05 -35.27
N ILE A 631 -12.64 -30.78 -35.52
CA ILE A 631 -12.97 -30.27 -36.86
C ILE A 631 -11.73 -30.29 -37.77
N ALA A 632 -10.55 -29.90 -37.26
CA ALA A 632 -9.29 -29.94 -38.00
C ALA A 632 -8.94 -31.34 -38.51
N SER A 633 -9.20 -32.38 -37.71
CA SER A 633 -9.01 -33.78 -38.10
C SER A 633 -9.91 -34.17 -39.29
N LEU A 634 -11.18 -33.75 -39.26
CA LEU A 634 -12.12 -33.98 -40.36
C LEU A 634 -11.73 -33.20 -41.63
N VAL A 635 -11.27 -31.95 -41.48
CA VAL A 635 -10.76 -31.11 -42.57
C VAL A 635 -9.52 -31.76 -43.22
N SER A 636 -8.57 -32.23 -42.42
CA SER A 636 -7.34 -32.89 -42.89
C SER A 636 -7.65 -34.07 -43.82
N ILE A 637 -8.57 -34.94 -43.39
CA ILE A 637 -8.93 -36.15 -44.12
C ILE A 637 -9.68 -35.80 -45.40
N THR A 638 -10.64 -34.88 -45.32
CA THR A 638 -11.48 -34.51 -46.47
C THR A 638 -10.71 -33.75 -47.54
N PHE A 639 -9.82 -32.84 -47.14
CA PHE A 639 -9.05 -32.01 -48.07
C PHE A 639 -8.01 -32.81 -48.86
N GLY A 640 -7.20 -33.61 -48.16
CA GLY A 640 -6.15 -34.43 -48.78
C GLY A 640 -6.71 -35.41 -49.81
N ALA A 641 -7.76 -36.15 -49.42
CA ALA A 641 -8.41 -37.13 -50.28
C ALA A 641 -9.11 -36.50 -51.50
N LYS A 642 -9.66 -35.28 -51.37
CA LYS A 642 -10.40 -34.58 -52.44
C LYS A 642 -9.49 -33.96 -53.50
N ILE A 643 -8.41 -33.29 -53.10
CA ILE A 643 -7.56 -32.52 -54.04
C ILE A 643 -6.53 -33.40 -54.73
N PHE A 644 -6.01 -34.43 -54.04
CA PHE A 644 -4.91 -35.26 -54.53
C PHE A 644 -5.32 -36.72 -54.79
N ALA A 645 -6.58 -36.94 -55.18
CA ALA A 645 -7.17 -38.28 -55.37
C ALA A 645 -6.38 -39.21 -56.33
N LYS A 646 -5.55 -38.65 -57.23
CA LYS A 646 -4.72 -39.39 -58.19
C LYS A 646 -3.22 -39.48 -57.81
N ALA A 647 -2.81 -38.88 -56.69
CA ALA A 647 -1.44 -38.92 -56.23
C ALA A 647 -1.15 -40.20 -55.42
N GLY A 648 0.12 -40.62 -55.35
CA GLY A 648 0.53 -41.75 -54.52
C GLY A 648 0.09 -41.58 -53.05
N SER A 649 -0.13 -42.69 -52.34
CA SER A 649 -0.81 -42.75 -51.03
C SER A 649 -0.27 -41.80 -49.95
N VAL A 650 0.99 -41.38 -50.05
CA VAL A 650 1.67 -40.52 -49.08
C VAL A 650 1.31 -39.04 -49.25
N LEU A 651 1.19 -38.54 -50.48
CA LEU A 651 1.03 -37.10 -50.75
C LEU A 651 -0.31 -36.52 -50.24
N PRO A 652 -1.48 -37.17 -50.45
CA PRO A 652 -2.76 -36.73 -49.89
C PRO A 652 -2.76 -36.66 -48.36
N ALA A 653 -2.14 -37.63 -47.69
CA ALA A 653 -2.10 -37.70 -46.23
C ALA A 653 -1.25 -36.58 -45.63
N VAL A 654 -0.11 -36.27 -46.26
CA VAL A 654 0.77 -35.17 -45.84
C VAL A 654 0.08 -33.82 -46.02
N ILE A 655 -0.53 -33.57 -47.18
CA ILE A 655 -1.20 -32.28 -47.46
C ILE A 655 -2.45 -32.08 -46.61
N GLY A 656 -3.22 -33.16 -46.39
CA GLY A 656 -4.33 -33.16 -45.44
C GLY A 656 -3.87 -32.75 -44.03
N SER A 657 -2.81 -33.39 -43.53
CA SER A 657 -2.28 -33.11 -42.18
C SER A 657 -1.80 -31.66 -42.02
N ILE A 658 -1.11 -31.12 -43.03
CA ILE A 658 -0.69 -29.71 -43.05
C ILE A 658 -1.92 -28.78 -43.01
N THR A 659 -2.95 -29.08 -43.81
CA THR A 659 -4.17 -28.26 -43.88
C THR A 659 -4.95 -28.30 -42.55
N GLY A 660 -5.04 -29.47 -41.91
CA GLY A 660 -5.64 -29.61 -40.59
C GLY A 660 -4.87 -28.84 -39.51
N MET A 661 -3.54 -28.88 -39.53
CA MET A 661 -2.70 -28.10 -38.60
C MET A 661 -2.89 -26.59 -38.78
N VAL A 662 -2.95 -26.11 -40.02
CA VAL A 662 -3.20 -24.69 -40.33
C VAL A 662 -4.61 -24.27 -39.88
N PHE A 663 -5.63 -25.10 -40.12
CA PHE A 663 -6.99 -24.85 -39.64
C PHE A 663 -7.05 -24.78 -38.11
N LEU A 664 -6.41 -25.74 -37.43
CA LEU A 664 -6.34 -25.80 -35.97
C LEU A 664 -5.65 -24.54 -35.41
N ALA A 665 -4.49 -24.16 -35.96
CA ALA A 665 -3.77 -22.96 -35.53
C ALA A 665 -4.61 -21.68 -35.69
N ALA A 666 -5.33 -21.55 -36.82
CA ALA A 666 -6.22 -20.41 -37.07
C ALA A 666 -7.41 -20.37 -36.09
N ALA A 667 -8.05 -21.51 -35.83
CA ALA A 667 -9.15 -21.62 -34.89
C ALA A 667 -8.71 -21.35 -33.44
N ILE A 668 -7.55 -21.86 -33.02
CA ILE A 668 -6.92 -21.59 -31.72
C ILE A 668 -6.66 -20.10 -31.55
N TYR A 669 -6.07 -19.45 -32.57
CA TYR A 669 -5.79 -18.02 -32.51
C TYR A 669 -7.07 -17.21 -32.31
N LEU A 670 -8.14 -17.53 -33.06
CA LEU A 670 -9.43 -16.85 -32.94
C LEU A 670 -10.11 -17.09 -31.59
N ALA A 671 -10.02 -18.32 -31.05
CA ALA A 671 -10.51 -18.63 -29.71
C ALA A 671 -9.81 -17.77 -28.66
N ILE A 672 -8.48 -17.63 -28.73
CA ILE A 672 -7.75 -16.75 -27.81
C ILE A 672 -8.12 -15.27 -28.07
N TYR A 673 -8.20 -14.84 -29.34
CA TYR A 673 -8.53 -13.46 -29.71
C TYR A 673 -9.88 -12.99 -29.14
N TYR A 674 -10.94 -13.79 -29.25
CA TYR A 674 -12.27 -13.36 -28.80
C TYR A 674 -12.54 -13.63 -27.32
N VAL A 675 -11.80 -14.56 -26.71
CA VAL A 675 -12.08 -14.95 -25.32
C VAL A 675 -11.15 -14.26 -24.33
N SER A 676 -9.91 -13.92 -24.69
CA SER A 676 -9.00 -13.25 -23.73
C SER A 676 -7.95 -12.33 -24.37
N GLU A 677 -7.96 -11.06 -23.99
CA GLU A 677 -6.99 -10.06 -24.49
C GLU A 677 -5.55 -10.27 -23.98
N HIS A 678 -5.38 -10.95 -22.84
CA HIS A 678 -4.11 -11.01 -22.12
C HIS A 678 -3.18 -12.16 -22.53
N TYR A 679 -3.67 -13.22 -23.18
CA TYR A 679 -2.88 -14.42 -23.49
C TYR A 679 -2.07 -14.34 -24.79
N LEU A 680 -2.46 -13.47 -25.73
CA LEU A 680 -1.72 -13.25 -26.97
C LEU A 680 -0.38 -12.51 -26.76
N ILE A 681 -0.06 -12.13 -25.52
CA ILE A 681 1.22 -11.51 -25.14
C ILE A 681 2.36 -12.55 -25.07
N VAL A 682 2.05 -13.86 -25.12
CA VAL A 682 3.02 -14.94 -24.91
C VAL A 682 3.73 -15.41 -26.20
N ILE A 683 3.16 -15.15 -27.38
CA ILE A 683 3.80 -15.51 -28.65
C ILE A 683 4.31 -14.21 -29.27
N GLY A 684 5.56 -13.87 -28.99
CA GLY A 684 6.26 -12.78 -29.64
C GLY A 684 6.42 -13.08 -31.14
N MET A 685 5.51 -12.55 -31.94
CA MET A 685 5.72 -12.24 -33.36
C MET A 685 5.36 -10.78 -33.63
#